data_AF-F4K4A7-F1
#
_entry.id   AF-F4K4A7-F1
#
_cell.length_a   1.000
_cell.length_b   1.000
_cell.length_c   1.000
_cell.angle_alpha   90.00
_cell.angle_beta   90.00
_cell.angle_gamma   90.00
#
_symmetry.space_group_name_H-M   'P 1'
#
loop_
_entity.id
_entity.type
_entity.pdbx_description
1 polymer ?
#
loop_
_entity_poly.entity_id
_entity_poly.type
_entity_poly.pdbx_seq_one_letter_code
_entity_poly.pdbx_strand_id
1 'polypeptide(L)'
;MAAETEAESQYLNVLSAFLAIEPVDSVITLARGCTGGSITENAQRFFWEICVEAAANGNGSYAKKLLKKLINEVELENGEVLDEVYEEYALYMLTSKEDILVKENIRITKFISFLFPEGSYKHPSCPRSRKLVIPLHCSLNMLEGDTGCSIWPSSLFLSEFVLSFPELFANKACFEVGSGVGMVGICLAHVKAKEVILTDGDLLTLSNMKLNLERNHLNYDDEFLKQPGEAQSTRVKCTHLPWETASESELSQYRPDIVLGADVIYDPSCLPHLLRVLVALLKNPPKRGNGSLETEDRDTTQEEHSPAVAYIASVIRNVDTFNVCLTLADQMDLSITDVTAELTPRFELLPYMHSETRTKAIIVLLKLRLISKGSSLMEVIHAWSAPRSLSTTLMYSFAQRDDIEVLDEPLYAAFLKSTGVDRPYKDELLSKMECDGEKVVKDIIYGPGKKKYRFCKHISKQRLLGLPSELMSEGKHFILIRNPLNILPSFEKIHPSSFHELGLGELVSIYSDLCQMGTPPAIIDADELQRDPEATLRSLCDDLEIPFQASMLKWEAGPIPEDGLWAPWWYETLHKSTGFSSPQKYPQTFPLMHYDLLEQCLPLYNILRCHMKHKSSLLSSTLPPPSLPVPENAKLLAWVGDEIVPREMAKVSVFDSVVQGGDSVWEGLRIYKGKVFKLEEHLDRLSDSAKALAFNNVPTREEIKEAIFRTLITNGMFDNTHIRLSLTRGKKVTSGMSPAFNRYGCTLIVLAEWKPPVYDNDGGIVLVTATTRRNSPNNLDSKIHHNNLLNNILAKIESNNANVDDAIMLDKDGFVSETNATNIFMVKKDRVLTPHADYCLPGITRATVMELVVKENFILEERRISLSEFHTADEVWTTGTMGELSPVVKIDGRVIGEGKVGPVTRRLQNAYKKLTDGSGVPIPTYQEVKNLEPCV
;
A
#
# COMPACT_ATOMS: atom_id res chain seq x y z
N MET A 1 -33.37 31.18 27.78
CA MET A 1 -34.19 30.01 27.42
C MET A 1 -34.59 29.89 25.93
N ALA A 2 -34.30 30.85 25.05
CA ALA A 2 -34.44 30.67 23.59
C ALA A 2 -33.14 30.95 22.81
N ALA A 3 -32.02 31.12 23.54
CA ALA A 3 -30.68 31.37 22.97
C ALA A 3 -29.64 30.31 23.39
N GLU A 4 -29.99 29.37 24.28
CA GLU A 4 -29.12 28.26 24.71
C GLU A 4 -29.27 27.02 23.82
N THR A 5 -30.27 26.98 22.92
CA THR A 5 -30.56 25.82 22.07
C THR A 5 -29.88 25.83 20.69
N GLU A 6 -29.30 26.96 20.24
CA GLU A 6 -28.64 27.04 18.93
C GLU A 6 -27.17 26.57 18.95
N ALA A 7 -26.43 26.84 20.03
CA ALA A 7 -25.03 26.43 20.16
C ALA A 7 -24.85 24.90 20.35
N GLU A 8 -25.74 24.26 21.12
CA GLU A 8 -25.73 22.79 21.30
C GLU A 8 -26.04 22.05 19.99
N SER A 9 -26.86 22.64 19.11
CA SER A 9 -27.17 22.02 17.82
C SER A 9 -25.97 22.03 16.86
N GLN A 10 -25.05 22.99 16.98
CA GLN A 10 -23.91 23.13 16.06
C GLN A 10 -22.80 22.12 16.34
N TYR A 11 -22.57 21.76 17.62
CA TYR A 11 -21.51 20.83 18.03
C TYR A 11 -22.01 19.45 18.49
N LEU A 12 -23.30 19.14 18.27
CA LEU A 12 -23.92 17.86 18.65
C LEU A 12 -23.15 16.64 18.11
N ASN A 13 -22.62 16.77 16.90
CA ASN A 13 -21.82 15.75 16.23
C ASN A 13 -20.44 15.56 16.86
N VAL A 14 -19.84 16.65 17.35
CA VAL A 14 -18.56 16.64 18.07
C VAL A 14 -18.75 16.01 19.46
N LEU A 15 -19.82 16.37 20.17
CA LEU A 15 -20.17 15.76 21.46
C LEU A 15 -20.40 14.26 21.33
N SER A 16 -21.11 13.83 20.29
CA SER A 16 -21.40 12.42 20.05
C SER A 16 -20.12 11.61 19.77
N ALA A 17 -19.18 12.16 18.99
CA ALA A 17 -17.89 11.52 18.74
C ALA A 17 -17.01 11.47 20.00
N PHE A 18 -17.07 12.51 20.84
CA PHE A 18 -16.37 12.55 22.13
C PHE A 18 -16.87 11.47 23.10
N LEU A 19 -18.19 11.35 23.26
CA LEU A 19 -18.82 10.35 24.15
C LEU A 19 -18.65 8.91 23.66
N ALA A 20 -18.47 8.72 22.34
CA ALA A 20 -18.11 7.44 21.73
C ALA A 20 -16.61 7.08 21.87
N ILE A 21 -15.79 8.00 22.39
CA ILE A 21 -14.33 7.85 22.54
C ILE A 21 -13.70 7.52 21.17
N GLU A 22 -14.03 8.33 20.16
CA GLU A 22 -13.50 8.20 18.81
C GLU A 22 -12.04 8.67 18.71
N PRO A 23 -11.27 8.32 17.66
CA PRO A 23 -9.95 8.89 17.47
C PRO A 23 -9.98 10.42 17.53
N VAL A 24 -9.04 11.00 18.28
CA VAL A 24 -8.99 12.44 18.54
C VAL A 24 -8.96 13.26 17.24
N ASP A 25 -8.28 12.77 16.20
CA ASP A 25 -8.25 13.39 14.87
C ASP A 25 -9.64 13.50 14.23
N SER A 26 -10.50 12.48 14.40
CA SER A 26 -11.87 12.49 13.91
C SER A 26 -12.71 13.54 14.62
N VAL A 27 -12.57 13.65 15.95
CA VAL A 27 -13.30 14.65 16.76
C VAL A 27 -12.93 16.07 16.35
N ILE A 28 -11.65 16.35 16.14
CA ILE A 28 -11.17 17.68 15.71
C ILE A 28 -11.61 17.99 14.28
N THR A 29 -11.59 16.99 13.39
CA THR A 29 -12.08 17.16 12.01
C THR A 29 -13.56 17.55 11.98
N LEU A 30 -14.38 16.92 12.83
CA LEU A 30 -15.79 17.28 12.97
C LEU A 30 -15.97 18.72 13.47
N ALA A 31 -15.18 19.14 14.45
CA ALA A 31 -15.22 20.51 14.94
C ALA A 31 -14.84 21.53 13.87
N ARG A 32 -13.81 21.27 13.05
CA ARG A 32 -13.46 22.11 11.88
C ARG A 32 -14.61 22.22 10.89
N GLY A 33 -15.35 21.13 10.67
CA GLY A 33 -16.52 21.11 9.79
C GLY A 33 -17.64 22.04 10.26
N CYS A 34 -17.82 22.18 11.58
CA CYS A 34 -18.82 23.07 12.17
C CYS A 34 -18.47 24.57 12.04
N THR A 35 -17.19 24.89 11.84
CA THR A 35 -16.65 26.26 11.90
C THR A 35 -16.04 26.76 10.58
N GLY A 36 -16.27 26.05 9.47
CA GLY A 36 -15.82 26.50 8.15
C GLY A 36 -14.35 26.20 7.82
N GLY A 37 -13.73 25.25 8.53
CA GLY A 37 -12.42 24.69 8.19
C GLY A 37 -11.30 24.95 9.21
N SER A 38 -11.45 25.89 10.14
CA SER A 38 -10.47 26.21 11.19
C SER A 38 -11.07 26.05 12.59
N ILE A 39 -10.24 25.87 13.62
CA ILE A 39 -10.71 25.76 15.01
C ILE A 39 -10.90 27.17 15.59
N THR A 40 -12.16 27.61 15.72
CA THR A 40 -12.49 28.94 16.27
C THR A 40 -12.45 28.96 17.80
N GLU A 41 -12.39 30.16 18.38
CA GLU A 41 -12.48 30.38 19.83
C GLU A 41 -13.70 29.70 20.47
N ASN A 42 -14.87 29.75 19.81
CA ASN A 42 -16.08 29.07 20.29
C ASN A 42 -15.94 27.54 20.30
N ALA A 43 -15.23 26.97 19.33
CA ALA A 43 -14.94 25.53 19.32
C ALA A 43 -13.95 25.15 20.43
N GLN A 44 -12.97 26.01 20.71
CA GLN A 44 -12.03 25.81 21.82
C GLN A 44 -12.75 25.82 23.18
N ARG A 45 -13.66 26.77 23.43
CA ARG A 45 -14.48 26.78 24.67
C ARG A 45 -15.36 25.55 24.80
N PHE A 46 -15.98 25.11 23.70
CA PHE A 46 -16.78 23.89 23.68
C PHE A 46 -15.94 22.65 24.07
N PHE A 47 -14.73 22.52 23.52
CA PHE A 47 -13.82 21.44 23.90
C PHE A 47 -13.37 21.49 25.35
N TRP A 48 -13.14 22.69 25.87
CA TRP A 48 -12.82 22.89 27.27
C TRP A 48 -13.97 22.42 28.18
N GLU A 49 -15.20 22.88 27.93
CA GLU A 49 -16.39 22.50 28.72
C GLU A 49 -16.62 20.98 28.76
N ILE A 50 -16.58 20.29 27.61
CA ILE A 50 -16.77 18.83 27.58
C ILE A 50 -15.61 18.05 28.25
N CYS A 51 -14.39 18.60 28.20
CA CYS A 51 -13.23 17.98 28.85
C CYS A 51 -13.24 18.20 30.36
N VAL A 52 -13.75 19.32 30.86
CA VAL A 52 -13.96 19.55 32.29
C VAL A 52 -14.96 18.53 32.85
N GLU A 53 -16.05 18.27 32.14
CA GLU A 53 -17.06 17.27 32.55
C GLU A 53 -16.54 15.82 32.48
N ALA A 54 -15.61 15.52 31.59
CA ALA A 54 -15.07 14.18 31.37
C ALA A 54 -14.25 13.62 32.54
N ALA A 55 -13.69 14.49 33.40
CA ALA A 55 -12.97 14.10 34.62
C ALA A 55 -13.89 13.35 35.61
N ALA A 56 -15.18 13.69 35.64
CA ALA A 56 -16.16 13.08 36.56
C ALA A 56 -16.57 11.65 36.15
N ASN A 57 -16.36 11.27 34.87
CA ASN A 57 -16.82 10.01 34.28
C ASN A 57 -15.70 9.00 33.95
N GLY A 58 -14.47 9.24 34.44
CA GLY A 58 -13.34 8.30 34.26
C GLY A 58 -12.63 8.35 32.90
N ASN A 59 -12.88 9.38 32.07
CA ASN A 59 -12.31 9.51 30.72
C ASN A 59 -11.11 10.49 30.63
N GLY A 60 -10.46 10.80 31.76
CA GLY A 60 -9.42 11.84 31.83
C GLY A 60 -8.22 11.64 30.91
N SER A 61 -7.79 10.39 30.68
CA SER A 61 -6.69 10.08 29.75
C SER A 61 -7.04 10.39 28.29
N TYR A 62 -8.31 10.23 27.91
CA TYR A 62 -8.79 10.58 26.57
C TYR A 62 -8.96 12.10 26.41
N ALA A 63 -9.54 12.78 27.39
CA ALA A 63 -9.65 14.24 27.42
C ALA A 63 -8.28 14.92 27.31
N LYS A 64 -7.27 14.40 28.02
CA LYS A 64 -5.88 14.85 27.91
C LYS A 64 -5.32 14.78 26.49
N LYS A 65 -5.56 13.67 25.78
CA LYS A 65 -5.11 13.49 24.38
C LYS A 65 -5.83 14.47 23.44
N LEU A 66 -7.12 14.70 23.66
CA LEU A 66 -7.92 15.63 22.88
C LEU A 66 -7.44 17.08 23.04
N LEU A 67 -7.27 17.54 24.28
CA LEU A 67 -6.78 18.90 24.56
C LEU A 67 -5.38 19.13 23.97
N LYS A 68 -4.46 18.15 24.12
CA LYS A 68 -3.11 18.25 23.52
C LYS A 68 -3.18 18.45 22.01
N LYS A 69 -4.01 17.67 21.33
CA LYS A 69 -4.12 17.74 19.88
C LYS A 69 -4.83 19.01 19.43
N LEU A 70 -5.85 19.47 20.16
CA LEU A 70 -6.53 20.73 19.91
C LEU A 70 -5.54 21.91 19.93
N ILE A 71 -4.69 21.99 20.97
CA ILE A 71 -3.63 23.00 21.10
C ILE A 71 -2.72 22.96 19.87
N ASN A 72 -2.18 21.79 19.54
CA ASN A 72 -1.26 21.65 18.40
C ASN A 72 -1.90 22.07 17.07
N GLU A 73 -3.17 21.75 16.83
CA GLU A 73 -3.84 22.07 15.56
C GLU A 73 -4.14 23.57 15.43
N VAL A 74 -4.48 24.25 16.52
CA VAL A 74 -4.63 25.71 16.53
C VAL A 74 -3.28 26.40 16.31
N GLU A 75 -2.22 25.94 16.98
CA GLU A 75 -0.86 26.47 16.82
C GLU A 75 -0.31 26.28 15.39
N LEU A 76 -0.56 25.12 14.77
CA LEU A 76 -0.17 24.82 13.38
C LEU A 76 -0.82 25.77 12.36
N GLU A 77 -2.02 26.27 12.65
CA GLU A 77 -2.73 27.26 11.83
C GLU A 77 -2.32 28.71 12.15
N ASN A 78 -1.32 28.92 13.04
CA ASN A 78 -0.96 30.21 13.63
C ASN A 78 -2.12 30.91 14.37
N GLY A 79 -3.05 30.15 14.93
CA GLY A 79 -4.14 30.65 15.77
C GLY A 79 -3.73 30.87 17.23
N GLU A 80 -4.50 31.68 17.97
CA GLU A 80 -4.32 31.88 19.40
C GLU A 80 -5.14 30.83 20.18
N VAL A 81 -4.47 30.11 21.08
CA VAL A 81 -5.09 29.10 21.96
C VAL A 81 -5.57 29.78 23.24
N LEU A 82 -6.80 29.48 23.66
CA LEU A 82 -7.38 30.01 24.88
C LEU A 82 -6.61 29.57 26.14
N ASP A 83 -6.40 30.51 27.06
CA ASP A 83 -5.71 30.25 28.33
C ASP A 83 -6.40 29.12 29.13
N GLU A 84 -7.73 29.07 29.11
CA GLU A 84 -8.53 28.03 29.79
C GLU A 84 -8.22 26.61 29.26
N VAL A 85 -7.92 26.48 27.97
CA VAL A 85 -7.54 25.20 27.35
C VAL A 85 -6.15 24.75 27.82
N TYR A 86 -5.20 25.68 27.93
CA TYR A 86 -3.88 25.39 28.49
C TYR A 86 -3.94 25.05 29.98
N GLU A 87 -4.74 25.78 30.75
CA GLU A 87 -4.95 25.53 32.19
C GLU A 87 -5.54 24.14 32.42
N GLU A 88 -6.57 23.76 31.68
CA GLU A 88 -7.20 22.44 31.79
C GLU A 88 -6.25 21.31 31.34
N TYR A 89 -5.50 21.52 30.26
CA TYR A 89 -4.48 20.56 29.84
C TYR A 89 -3.36 20.40 30.90
N ALA A 90 -2.94 21.50 31.53
CA ALA A 90 -1.98 21.47 32.62
C ALA A 90 -2.52 20.72 33.86
N LEU A 91 -3.80 20.90 34.21
CA LEU A 91 -4.49 20.15 35.26
C LEU A 91 -4.46 18.64 34.99
N TYR A 92 -4.76 18.21 33.77
CA TYR A 92 -4.66 16.80 33.35
C TYR A 92 -3.22 16.26 33.35
N MET A 93 -2.22 17.11 33.09
CA MET A 93 -0.81 16.73 33.18
C MET A 93 -0.37 16.52 34.64
N LEU A 94 -0.85 17.36 35.57
CA LEU A 94 -0.50 17.31 36.99
C LEU A 94 -1.19 16.18 37.76
N THR A 95 -2.41 15.82 37.37
CA THR A 95 -3.20 14.73 37.99
C THR A 95 -2.76 13.33 37.53
N SER A 96 -2.07 13.21 36.39
CA SER A 96 -1.68 11.93 35.76
C SER A 96 -0.50 11.17 36.42
N LYS A 97 -0.37 11.20 37.75
CA LYS A 97 0.66 10.44 38.49
C LYS A 97 0.23 9.03 38.94
N GLU A 98 -0.97 8.56 38.63
CA GLU A 98 -1.45 7.22 39.04
C GLU A 98 -1.74 6.21 37.92
N ASP A 99 -1.55 6.53 36.64
CA ASP A 99 -1.92 5.61 35.53
C ASP A 99 -0.81 4.62 35.08
N ILE A 100 0.17 4.32 35.92
CA ILE A 100 1.24 3.33 35.61
C ILE A 100 0.91 1.92 36.14
N LEU A 101 -0.25 1.73 36.78
CA LEU A 101 -0.61 0.46 37.45
C LEU A 101 -1.98 -0.10 37.05
N VAL A 102 -2.29 -0.23 35.76
CA VAL A 102 -3.34 -1.18 35.28
C VAL A 102 -2.96 -1.76 33.91
N LYS A 103 -1.94 -2.64 33.88
CA LYS A 103 -1.80 -3.64 32.80
C LYS A 103 -2.68 -4.82 33.16
N GLU A 104 -3.98 -4.71 32.91
CA GLU A 104 -4.95 -5.83 32.83
C GLU A 104 -6.32 -5.29 32.37
N ASN A 105 -6.82 -5.78 31.22
CA ASN A 105 -8.18 -5.62 30.67
C ASN A 105 -8.93 -4.30 30.97
N ILE A 106 -8.51 -3.20 30.33
CA ILE A 106 -9.26 -1.94 30.39
C ILE A 106 -10.54 -2.07 29.56
N ARG A 107 -11.63 -2.42 30.25
CA ARG A 107 -13.00 -2.25 29.74
C ARG A 107 -13.47 -0.83 30.00
N ILE A 108 -14.02 -0.19 28.96
CA ILE A 108 -14.55 1.18 29.02
C ILE A 108 -16.06 1.18 28.75
N THR A 109 -16.74 2.24 29.16
CA THR A 109 -18.13 2.48 28.74
C THR A 109 -18.14 3.52 27.62
N LYS A 110 -18.55 3.12 26.41
CA LYS A 110 -18.82 4.01 25.27
C LYS A 110 -20.31 4.37 25.24
N PHE A 111 -20.65 5.60 24.88
CA PHE A 111 -22.04 6.02 24.68
C PHE A 111 -22.28 6.33 23.20
N ILE A 112 -22.89 5.38 22.49
CA ILE A 112 -23.19 5.53 21.06
C ILE A 112 -24.51 6.26 20.92
N SER A 113 -24.49 7.45 20.31
CA SER A 113 -25.68 8.29 20.12
C SER A 113 -26.12 8.29 18.67
N PHE A 114 -27.32 7.76 18.39
CA PHE A 114 -27.99 7.84 17.09
C PHE A 114 -28.96 9.03 17.08
N LEU A 115 -28.96 9.81 16.00
CA LEU A 115 -29.75 11.03 15.83
C LEU A 115 -30.73 10.85 14.67
N PHE A 116 -31.97 11.30 14.82
CA PHE A 116 -33.01 11.15 13.80
C PHE A 116 -33.48 12.50 13.22
N PRO A 117 -33.78 12.59 11.90
CA PRO A 117 -34.24 13.82 11.26
C PRO A 117 -35.66 14.24 11.69
N GLU A 118 -35.98 15.53 11.52
CA GLU A 118 -37.28 16.10 11.87
C GLU A 118 -38.43 15.55 10.99
N GLY A 119 -39.39 14.85 11.61
CA GLY A 119 -40.60 14.34 10.94
C GLY A 119 -40.79 12.82 10.96
N SER A 120 -39.80 12.08 11.48
CA SER A 120 -39.79 10.61 11.63
C SER A 120 -40.80 10.06 12.66
N TYR A 121 -41.38 10.91 13.50
CA TYR A 121 -42.34 10.58 14.57
C TYR A 121 -43.75 10.17 14.09
N LYS A 122 -43.98 10.05 12.78
CA LYS A 122 -45.32 9.76 12.20
C LYS A 122 -45.66 8.27 12.13
N HIS A 123 -44.71 7.37 12.41
CA HIS A 123 -44.93 5.92 12.35
C HIS A 123 -45.16 5.30 13.74
N PRO A 124 -46.20 4.47 13.96
CA PRO A 124 -46.58 3.96 15.28
C PRO A 124 -45.55 3.03 15.95
N SER A 125 -44.55 2.54 15.21
CA SER A 125 -43.45 1.72 15.74
C SER A 125 -42.23 2.52 16.21
N CYS A 126 -42.08 3.81 15.86
CA CYS A 126 -40.95 4.64 16.31
C CYS A 126 -41.18 5.25 17.72
N PRO A 127 -40.15 5.30 18.58
CA PRO A 127 -40.24 5.98 19.87
C PRO A 127 -40.24 7.51 19.74
N ARG A 128 -40.84 8.20 20.73
CA ARG A 128 -41.06 9.67 20.74
C ARG A 128 -39.80 10.52 20.95
N SER A 129 -38.60 9.93 20.90
CA SER A 129 -37.31 10.60 21.17
C SER A 129 -36.52 10.79 19.87
N ARG A 130 -35.93 11.97 19.69
CA ARG A 130 -35.05 12.33 18.55
C ARG A 130 -33.65 11.69 18.65
N LYS A 131 -33.35 11.06 19.79
CA LYS A 131 -32.04 10.54 20.16
C LYS A 131 -32.19 9.16 20.81
N LEU A 132 -31.36 8.21 20.38
CA LEU A 132 -31.11 6.95 21.08
C LEU A 132 -29.66 6.95 21.55
N VAL A 133 -29.44 6.76 22.84
CA VAL A 133 -28.09 6.60 23.42
C VAL A 133 -27.94 5.20 23.96
N ILE A 134 -26.95 4.48 23.46
CA ILE A 134 -26.65 3.10 23.84
C ILE A 134 -25.34 3.09 24.63
N PRO A 135 -25.40 2.97 25.98
CA PRO A 135 -24.23 2.66 26.77
C PRO A 135 -23.74 1.23 26.48
N LEU A 136 -22.48 1.08 26.07
CA LEU A 136 -21.85 -0.20 25.80
C LEU A 136 -20.54 -0.34 26.58
N HIS A 137 -20.44 -1.42 27.33
CA HIS A 137 -19.21 -1.89 27.92
C HIS A 137 -18.37 -2.61 26.87
N CYS A 138 -17.17 -2.08 26.60
CA CYS A 138 -16.33 -2.47 25.48
C CYS A 138 -14.86 -2.65 25.90
N SER A 139 -14.14 -3.55 25.22
CA SER A 139 -12.68 -3.69 25.36
C SER A 139 -11.93 -2.66 24.51
N LEU A 140 -10.85 -2.11 25.09
CA LEU A 140 -9.81 -1.39 24.33
C LEU A 140 -8.71 -2.32 23.80
N ASN A 141 -8.66 -3.58 24.26
CA ASN A 141 -7.68 -4.56 23.81
C ASN A 141 -8.30 -5.46 22.72
N MET A 142 -7.68 -5.50 21.54
CA MET A 142 -8.09 -6.34 20.42
C MET A 142 -7.33 -7.69 20.33
N LEU A 143 -6.41 -7.96 21.26
CA LEU A 143 -5.64 -9.20 21.35
C LEU A 143 -6.13 -10.08 22.53
N GLU A 144 -5.83 -11.39 22.48
CA GLU A 144 -6.09 -12.38 23.54
C GLU A 144 -7.58 -12.67 23.87
N GLY A 145 -8.41 -12.90 22.85
CA GLY A 145 -9.79 -13.40 23.03
C GLY A 145 -10.85 -12.35 23.36
N ASP A 146 -10.46 -11.07 23.47
CA ASP A 146 -11.35 -9.94 23.73
C ASP A 146 -11.90 -9.24 22.49
N THR A 147 -11.55 -9.75 21.31
CA THR A 147 -11.88 -9.18 20.00
C THR A 147 -13.39 -9.00 19.78
N GLY A 148 -14.22 -9.93 20.28
CA GLY A 148 -15.69 -9.84 20.23
C GLY A 148 -16.29 -8.82 21.22
N CYS A 149 -15.51 -8.36 22.21
CA CYS A 149 -15.92 -7.36 23.19
C CYS A 149 -15.64 -5.90 22.72
N SER A 150 -15.19 -5.68 21.48
CA SER A 150 -14.98 -4.35 20.90
C SER A 150 -16.09 -3.94 19.92
N ILE A 151 -16.28 -2.64 19.71
CA ILE A 151 -17.21 -2.11 18.70
C ILE A 151 -16.53 -2.13 17.34
N TRP A 152 -17.23 -2.63 16.33
CA TRP A 152 -16.76 -2.67 14.95
C TRP A 152 -17.50 -1.65 14.08
N PRO A 153 -16.83 -0.99 13.11
CA PRO A 153 -17.49 -0.04 12.21
C PRO A 153 -18.71 -0.62 11.50
N SER A 154 -18.64 -1.88 11.05
CA SER A 154 -19.76 -2.59 10.43
C SER A 154 -20.97 -2.73 11.36
N SER A 155 -20.75 -2.85 12.67
CA SER A 155 -21.85 -2.95 13.65
C SER A 155 -22.58 -1.62 13.84
N LEU A 156 -21.85 -0.49 13.78
CA LEU A 156 -22.43 0.86 13.82
C LEU A 156 -23.24 1.12 12.56
N PHE A 157 -22.70 0.74 11.40
CA PHE A 157 -23.40 0.84 10.12
C PHE A 157 -24.66 0.00 10.08
N LEU A 158 -24.60 -1.24 10.55
CA LEU A 158 -25.77 -2.12 10.58
C LEU A 158 -26.83 -1.63 11.58
N SER A 159 -26.40 -1.03 12.69
CA SER A 159 -27.30 -0.40 13.67
C SER A 159 -28.03 0.81 13.07
N GLU A 160 -27.33 1.67 12.32
CA GLU A 160 -27.93 2.79 11.59
C GLU A 160 -28.95 2.29 10.56
N PHE A 161 -28.64 1.20 9.86
CA PHE A 161 -29.57 0.56 8.93
C PHE A 161 -30.85 0.06 9.62
N VAL A 162 -30.72 -0.57 10.79
CA VAL A 162 -31.89 -1.02 11.56
C VAL A 162 -32.78 0.15 11.99
N LEU A 163 -32.17 1.23 12.48
CA LEU A 163 -32.89 2.39 13.00
C LEU A 163 -33.50 3.27 11.89
N SER A 164 -32.85 3.32 10.73
CA SER A 164 -33.31 4.08 9.56
C SER A 164 -34.48 3.40 8.83
N PHE A 165 -34.62 2.08 8.96
CA PHE A 165 -35.66 1.28 8.29
C PHE A 165 -36.47 0.44 9.29
N PRO A 166 -37.09 1.04 10.33
CA PRO A 166 -37.75 0.30 11.39
C PRO A 166 -38.90 -0.58 10.87
N GLU A 167 -39.55 -0.22 9.77
CA GLU A 167 -40.60 -1.00 9.12
C GLU A 167 -40.12 -2.35 8.58
N LEU A 168 -38.83 -2.47 8.25
CA LEU A 168 -38.25 -3.72 7.77
C LEU A 168 -38.12 -4.75 8.90
N PHE A 169 -37.88 -4.30 10.13
CA PHE A 169 -37.55 -5.15 11.28
C PHE A 169 -38.69 -5.25 12.30
N ALA A 170 -39.60 -4.28 12.36
CA ALA A 170 -40.73 -4.28 13.27
C ALA A 170 -41.59 -5.54 13.10
N ASN A 171 -41.94 -6.19 14.21
CA ASN A 171 -42.68 -7.45 14.24
C ASN A 171 -42.03 -8.64 13.49
N LYS A 172 -40.75 -8.56 13.11
CA LYS A 172 -40.00 -9.66 12.49
C LYS A 172 -39.16 -10.43 13.51
N ALA A 173 -38.95 -11.72 13.27
CA ALA A 173 -37.96 -12.52 13.99
C ALA A 173 -36.57 -12.31 13.37
N CYS A 174 -35.67 -11.68 14.13
CA CYS A 174 -34.34 -11.31 13.69
C CYS A 174 -33.29 -12.19 14.36
N PHE A 175 -32.31 -12.66 13.59
CA PHE A 175 -31.23 -13.52 14.07
C PHE A 175 -29.89 -12.92 13.68
N GLU A 176 -29.05 -12.60 14.64
CA GLU A 176 -27.72 -12.05 14.39
C GLU A 176 -26.63 -13.10 14.62
N VAL A 177 -25.77 -13.28 13.61
CA VAL A 177 -24.55 -14.10 13.68
C VAL A 177 -23.36 -13.23 14.06
N GLY A 178 -22.58 -13.64 15.07
CA GLY A 178 -21.40 -12.89 15.52
C GLY A 178 -21.77 -11.53 16.12
N SER A 179 -22.66 -11.53 17.10
CA SER A 179 -23.26 -10.31 17.67
C SER A 179 -22.30 -9.42 18.47
N GLY A 180 -21.11 -9.91 18.84
CA GLY A 180 -20.09 -9.11 19.53
C GLY A 180 -20.62 -8.46 20.82
N VAL A 181 -20.56 -7.12 20.89
CA VAL A 181 -21.05 -6.35 22.06
C VAL A 181 -22.58 -6.26 22.17
N GLY A 182 -23.34 -6.73 21.17
CA GLY A 182 -24.82 -6.79 21.18
C GLY A 182 -25.56 -5.53 20.73
N MET A 183 -24.86 -4.56 20.13
CA MET A 183 -25.41 -3.25 19.77
C MET A 183 -26.57 -3.33 18.76
N VAL A 184 -26.42 -4.12 17.69
CA VAL A 184 -27.46 -4.30 16.66
C VAL A 184 -28.72 -4.90 17.29
N GLY A 185 -28.55 -5.86 18.19
CA GLY A 185 -29.64 -6.42 18.99
C GLY A 185 -30.42 -5.39 19.81
N ILE A 186 -29.72 -4.44 20.44
CA ILE A 186 -30.35 -3.34 21.19
C ILE A 186 -31.18 -2.46 20.25
N CYS A 187 -30.65 -2.15 19.06
CA CYS A 187 -31.38 -1.39 18.03
C CYS A 187 -32.62 -2.15 17.52
N LEU A 188 -32.53 -3.46 17.30
CA LEU A 188 -33.65 -4.30 16.90
C LEU A 188 -34.76 -4.33 17.96
N ALA A 189 -34.38 -4.40 19.23
CA ALA A 189 -35.33 -4.31 20.33
C ALA A 189 -36.01 -2.94 20.38
N HIS A 190 -35.24 -1.87 20.13
CA HIS A 190 -35.73 -0.48 20.08
C HIS A 190 -36.78 -0.26 18.98
N VAL A 191 -36.59 -0.85 17.80
CA VAL A 191 -37.57 -0.78 16.68
C VAL A 191 -38.72 -1.80 16.79
N LYS A 192 -38.84 -2.48 17.94
CA LYS A 192 -39.91 -3.45 18.25
C LYS A 192 -39.92 -4.66 17.31
N ALA A 193 -38.76 -5.25 17.05
CA ALA A 193 -38.70 -6.60 16.48
C ALA A 193 -39.51 -7.58 17.34
N LYS A 194 -40.09 -8.64 16.74
CA LYS A 194 -40.91 -9.61 17.47
C LYS A 194 -40.04 -10.47 18.39
N GLU A 195 -38.91 -10.91 17.87
CA GLU A 195 -37.94 -11.76 18.54
C GLU A 195 -36.55 -11.41 18.00
N VAL A 196 -35.56 -11.34 18.88
CA VAL A 196 -34.16 -11.03 18.56
C VAL A 196 -33.29 -12.12 19.16
N ILE A 197 -32.61 -12.88 18.31
CA ILE A 197 -31.67 -13.92 18.74
C ILE A 197 -30.27 -13.43 18.42
N LEU A 198 -29.45 -13.25 19.46
CA LEU A 198 -28.07 -12.81 19.37
C LEU A 198 -27.16 -14.01 19.62
N THR A 199 -26.17 -14.20 18.75
CA THR A 199 -25.30 -15.38 18.82
C THR A 199 -23.83 -15.04 18.69
N ASP A 200 -23.01 -15.75 19.45
CA ASP A 200 -21.55 -15.66 19.35
C ASP A 200 -20.89 -17.01 19.69
N GLY A 201 -19.71 -17.26 19.11
CA GLY A 201 -18.93 -18.48 19.33
C GLY A 201 -18.08 -18.42 20.59
N ASP A 202 -17.80 -17.23 21.11
CA ASP A 202 -16.99 -17.01 22.32
C ASP A 202 -17.84 -16.71 23.57
N LEU A 203 -17.50 -17.38 24.68
CA LEU A 203 -18.27 -17.29 25.93
C LEU A 203 -18.01 -15.99 26.70
N LEU A 204 -16.82 -15.37 26.56
CA LEU A 204 -16.52 -14.09 27.18
C LEU A 204 -17.29 -12.96 26.49
N THR A 205 -17.33 -12.99 25.17
CA THR A 205 -18.12 -12.11 24.32
C THR A 205 -19.61 -12.22 24.66
N LEU A 206 -20.14 -13.44 24.78
CA LEU A 206 -21.52 -13.66 25.20
C LEU A 206 -21.83 -13.09 26.59
N SER A 207 -20.88 -13.18 27.53
CA SER A 207 -21.02 -12.61 28.88
C SER A 207 -21.01 -11.07 28.86
N ASN A 208 -20.15 -10.45 28.06
CA ASN A 208 -20.11 -9.00 27.89
C ASN A 208 -21.37 -8.47 27.18
N MET A 209 -21.85 -9.19 26.17
CA MET A 209 -23.10 -8.89 25.46
C MET A 209 -24.30 -8.86 26.41
N LYS A 210 -24.41 -9.87 27.28
CA LYS A 210 -25.44 -9.94 28.32
C LYS A 210 -25.40 -8.75 29.29
N LEU A 211 -24.21 -8.37 29.75
CA LEU A 211 -24.02 -7.16 30.56
C LEU A 211 -24.48 -5.89 29.82
N ASN A 212 -24.23 -5.79 28.51
CA ASN A 212 -24.68 -4.66 27.70
C ASN A 212 -26.20 -4.62 27.52
N LEU A 213 -26.85 -5.77 27.36
CA LEU A 213 -28.32 -5.83 27.31
C LEU A 213 -28.95 -5.38 28.63
N GLU A 214 -28.42 -5.83 29.76
CA GLU A 214 -28.83 -5.39 31.11
C GLU A 214 -28.69 -3.87 31.29
N ARG A 215 -27.55 -3.31 30.87
CA ARG A 215 -27.28 -1.86 30.91
C ARG A 215 -28.24 -1.04 30.06
N ASN A 216 -28.81 -1.65 29.02
CA ASN A 216 -29.82 -1.05 28.16
C ASN A 216 -31.26 -1.45 28.54
N HIS A 217 -31.44 -2.02 29.75
CA HIS A 217 -32.74 -2.43 30.30
C HIS A 217 -33.49 -3.46 29.43
N LEU A 218 -32.76 -4.33 28.73
CA LEU A 218 -33.31 -5.44 27.96
C LEU A 218 -33.17 -6.75 28.73
N ASN A 219 -34.29 -7.45 28.92
CA ASN A 219 -34.30 -8.77 29.54
C ASN A 219 -33.86 -9.82 28.52
N TYR A 220 -32.81 -10.58 28.83
CA TYR A 220 -32.36 -11.72 28.05
C TYR A 220 -32.65 -13.02 28.82
N ASP A 221 -33.52 -13.86 28.28
CA ASP A 221 -34.01 -15.15 28.82
C ASP A 221 -34.30 -15.21 30.34
N ASP A 222 -35.59 -15.15 30.72
CA ASP A 222 -36.13 -16.18 31.63
C ASP A 222 -37.65 -16.34 31.57
N GLU A 223 -38.09 -17.57 31.87
CA GLU A 223 -39.48 -18.05 32.03
C GLU A 223 -40.20 -17.44 33.27
N PHE A 224 -39.83 -16.24 33.72
CA PHE A 224 -40.45 -15.59 34.88
C PHE A 224 -41.68 -14.75 34.49
N LEU A 225 -42.83 -15.20 34.98
CA LEU A 225 -44.17 -14.60 35.01
C LEU A 225 -44.24 -13.07 34.76
N LYS A 226 -44.79 -12.68 33.60
CA LYS A 226 -45.27 -11.32 33.35
C LYS A 226 -46.34 -10.94 34.39
N GLN A 227 -46.15 -9.83 35.11
CA GLN A 227 -47.26 -9.18 35.79
C GLN A 227 -48.21 -8.56 34.74
N PRO A 228 -49.53 -8.66 34.90
CA PRO A 228 -50.48 -8.18 33.90
C PRO A 228 -50.55 -6.65 33.93
N GLY A 229 -49.94 -5.99 32.95
CA GLY A 229 -50.04 -4.54 32.77
C GLY A 229 -48.96 -3.86 31.92
N GLU A 230 -47.83 -4.51 31.64
CA GLU A 230 -46.73 -3.87 30.89
C GLU A 230 -46.79 -4.14 29.37
N ALA A 231 -46.40 -3.11 28.60
CA ALA A 231 -46.40 -3.09 27.15
C ALA A 231 -45.59 -4.25 26.55
N GLN A 232 -45.98 -4.67 25.34
CA GLN A 232 -45.41 -5.80 24.60
C GLN A 232 -43.91 -5.60 24.33
N SER A 233 -43.05 -6.07 25.25
CA SER A 233 -41.59 -5.97 25.14
C SER A 233 -41.03 -7.04 24.20
N THR A 234 -40.07 -6.67 23.36
CA THR A 234 -39.34 -7.52 22.42
C THR A 234 -38.64 -8.66 23.16
N ARG A 235 -38.80 -9.92 22.69
CA ARG A 235 -38.08 -11.05 23.28
C ARG A 235 -36.65 -11.08 22.75
N VAL A 236 -35.66 -10.86 23.62
CA VAL A 236 -34.23 -10.96 23.28
C VAL A 236 -33.65 -12.24 23.89
N LYS A 237 -32.92 -13.01 23.09
CA LYS A 237 -32.28 -14.27 23.51
C LYS A 237 -30.81 -14.29 23.10
N CYS A 238 -29.92 -14.64 24.04
CA CYS A 238 -28.49 -14.81 23.77
C CYS A 238 -28.14 -16.31 23.74
N THR A 239 -27.64 -16.80 22.62
CA THR A 239 -27.30 -18.22 22.44
C THR A 239 -25.82 -18.38 22.04
N HIS A 240 -25.12 -19.34 22.64
CA HIS A 240 -23.79 -19.74 22.19
C HIS A 240 -23.89 -20.51 20.86
N LEU A 241 -23.19 -20.05 19.82
CA LEU A 241 -23.25 -20.65 18.47
C LEU A 241 -21.85 -20.71 17.82
N PRO A 242 -21.08 -21.79 18.05
CA PRO A 242 -19.85 -22.06 17.32
C PRO A 242 -20.15 -22.54 15.89
N TRP A 243 -19.75 -21.77 14.87
CA TRP A 243 -20.09 -22.03 13.47
C TRP A 243 -19.56 -23.36 12.94
N GLU A 244 -18.43 -23.84 13.47
CA GLU A 244 -17.74 -25.06 13.06
C GLU A 244 -18.53 -26.31 13.43
N THR A 245 -19.30 -26.26 14.52
CA THR A 245 -19.99 -27.42 15.11
C THR A 245 -21.51 -27.34 15.08
N ALA A 246 -22.09 -26.16 14.80
CA ALA A 246 -23.54 -25.96 14.71
C ALA A 246 -24.20 -26.90 13.68
N SER A 247 -25.23 -27.64 14.07
CA SER A 247 -25.91 -28.60 13.18
C SER A 247 -27.06 -27.95 12.39
N GLU A 248 -27.36 -28.44 11.17
CA GLU A 248 -28.51 -27.93 10.40
C GLU A 248 -29.85 -28.14 11.16
N SER A 249 -29.98 -29.23 11.91
CA SER A 249 -31.15 -29.53 12.73
C SER A 249 -31.39 -28.53 13.86
N GLU A 250 -30.32 -27.98 14.42
CA GLU A 250 -30.37 -26.94 15.45
C GLU A 250 -30.73 -25.59 14.84
N LEU A 251 -30.09 -25.22 13.73
CA LEU A 251 -30.31 -23.96 13.02
C LEU A 251 -31.73 -23.83 12.44
N SER A 252 -32.29 -24.93 11.95
CA SER A 252 -33.64 -24.98 11.35
C SER A 252 -34.79 -24.65 12.33
N GLN A 253 -34.51 -24.62 13.64
CA GLN A 253 -35.50 -24.34 14.69
C GLN A 253 -35.77 -22.84 14.84
N TYR A 254 -34.79 -21.98 14.53
CA TYR A 254 -34.89 -20.54 14.77
C TYR A 254 -35.77 -19.79 13.76
N ARG A 255 -35.87 -20.29 12.52
CA ARG A 255 -36.73 -19.77 11.44
C ARG A 255 -36.82 -18.23 11.39
N PRO A 256 -35.70 -17.52 11.26
CA PRO A 256 -35.72 -16.06 11.22
C PRO A 256 -36.40 -15.54 9.95
N ASP A 257 -37.07 -14.40 10.08
CA ASP A 257 -37.49 -13.59 8.93
C ASP A 257 -36.27 -12.85 8.34
N ILE A 258 -35.34 -12.42 9.21
CA ILE A 258 -34.16 -11.65 8.84
C ILE A 258 -32.93 -12.18 9.59
N VAL A 259 -31.85 -12.42 8.87
CA VAL A 259 -30.53 -12.72 9.43
C VAL A 259 -29.63 -11.50 9.30
N LEU A 260 -28.85 -11.20 10.33
CA LEU A 260 -27.96 -10.04 10.42
C LEU A 260 -26.55 -10.48 10.78
N GLY A 261 -25.54 -9.73 10.36
CA GLY A 261 -24.16 -9.97 10.77
C GLY A 261 -23.29 -8.76 10.53
N ALA A 262 -22.48 -8.40 11.52
CA ALA A 262 -21.57 -7.29 11.44
C ALA A 262 -20.12 -7.79 11.47
N ASP A 263 -19.39 -7.52 10.39
CA ASP A 263 -17.97 -7.82 10.23
C ASP A 263 -17.58 -9.29 10.37
N VAL A 264 -18.50 -10.19 10.02
CA VAL A 264 -18.32 -11.65 10.12
C VAL A 264 -17.45 -12.26 9.01
N ILE A 265 -17.07 -11.48 7.99
CA ILE A 265 -16.22 -11.91 6.87
C ILE A 265 -14.77 -11.44 7.12
N TYR A 266 -14.09 -12.07 8.08
CA TYR A 266 -12.76 -11.63 8.53
C TYR A 266 -11.65 -12.68 8.43
N ASP A 267 -11.97 -13.97 8.53
CA ASP A 267 -11.00 -15.07 8.45
C ASP A 267 -11.44 -16.09 7.38
N PRO A 268 -10.60 -16.34 6.35
CA PRO A 268 -10.88 -17.32 5.30
C PRO A 268 -11.25 -18.72 5.82
N SER A 269 -10.68 -19.15 6.96
CA SER A 269 -10.94 -20.47 7.53
C SER A 269 -12.35 -20.61 8.11
N CYS A 270 -12.97 -19.50 8.53
CA CYS A 270 -14.33 -19.47 9.07
C CYS A 270 -15.41 -19.39 7.98
N LEU A 271 -15.07 -18.93 6.77
CA LEU A 271 -16.05 -18.63 5.70
C LEU A 271 -16.91 -19.84 5.28
N PRO A 272 -16.37 -21.06 5.09
CA PRO A 272 -17.19 -22.22 4.75
C PRO A 272 -18.23 -22.55 5.84
N HIS A 273 -17.86 -22.34 7.11
CA HIS A 273 -18.73 -22.58 8.26
C HIS A 273 -19.81 -21.51 8.37
N LEU A 274 -19.45 -20.23 8.22
CA LEU A 274 -20.37 -19.09 8.21
C LEU A 274 -21.42 -19.22 7.10
N LEU A 275 -20.99 -19.48 5.85
CA LEU A 275 -21.92 -19.58 4.72
C LEU A 275 -22.88 -20.75 4.87
N ARG A 276 -22.41 -21.90 5.39
CA ARG A 276 -23.27 -23.03 5.73
C ARG A 276 -24.34 -22.65 6.77
N VAL A 277 -23.98 -21.89 7.81
CA VAL A 277 -24.94 -21.38 8.81
C VAL A 277 -25.97 -20.46 8.16
N LEU A 278 -25.52 -19.52 7.32
CA LEU A 278 -26.41 -18.60 6.60
C LEU A 278 -27.39 -19.34 5.68
N VAL A 279 -26.91 -20.31 4.90
CA VAL A 279 -27.77 -21.15 4.05
C VAL A 279 -28.81 -21.91 4.88
N ALA A 280 -28.40 -22.49 6.01
CA ALA A 280 -29.31 -23.23 6.88
C ALA A 280 -30.40 -22.34 7.50
N LEU A 281 -30.06 -21.10 7.89
CA LEU A 281 -31.01 -20.13 8.44
C LEU A 281 -31.94 -19.55 7.36
N LEU A 282 -31.47 -19.41 6.12
CA LEU A 282 -32.27 -18.89 5.00
C LEU A 282 -33.19 -19.95 4.35
N LYS A 283 -32.92 -21.24 4.59
CA LYS A 283 -33.79 -22.35 4.17
C LYS A 283 -35.04 -22.42 5.06
N ASN A 284 -36.14 -21.80 4.62
CA ASN A 284 -37.46 -21.94 5.24
C ASN A 284 -38.26 -23.10 4.61
N PRO A 285 -38.41 -24.28 5.24
CA PRO A 285 -39.35 -25.28 4.76
C PRO A 285 -40.80 -24.83 5.03
N PRO A 286 -41.75 -25.04 4.11
CA PRO A 286 -43.16 -24.73 4.36
C PRO A 286 -43.69 -25.54 5.55
N LYS A 287 -44.54 -24.94 6.40
CA LYS A 287 -45.22 -25.63 7.50
C LYS A 287 -45.97 -26.85 6.94
N ARG A 288 -45.51 -28.07 7.24
CA ARG A 288 -46.36 -29.26 7.14
C ARG A 288 -47.41 -29.15 8.24
N GLY A 289 -48.64 -28.80 7.86
CA GLY A 289 -49.80 -28.95 8.73
C GLY A 289 -49.98 -30.43 9.06
N ASN A 290 -49.99 -30.76 10.35
CA ASN A 290 -50.48 -32.06 10.80
C ASN A 290 -51.97 -32.13 10.47
N GLY A 291 -52.36 -33.20 9.78
CA GLY A 291 -53.73 -33.43 9.36
C GLY A 291 -54.66 -33.72 10.54
N SER A 292 -55.82 -33.09 10.51
CA SER A 292 -57.08 -33.66 10.97
C SER A 292 -58.21 -33.06 10.12
N LEU A 293 -59.08 -33.93 9.60
CA LEU A 293 -60.27 -33.59 8.85
C LEU A 293 -61.16 -32.63 9.66
N GLU A 294 -61.69 -31.57 9.03
CA GLU A 294 -63.14 -31.30 8.94
C GLU A 294 -63.43 -29.97 8.20
N THR A 295 -64.54 -30.02 7.49
CA THR A 295 -65.41 -29.04 6.79
C THR A 295 -65.07 -27.54 6.68
N GLU A 296 -65.39 -27.04 5.48
CA GLU A 296 -65.69 -25.67 5.03
C GLU A 296 -65.91 -24.62 6.12
N ASP A 297 -65.07 -23.56 6.12
CA ASP A 297 -65.60 -22.19 6.07
C ASP A 297 -64.57 -21.21 5.49
N ARG A 298 -65.06 -20.27 4.68
CA ARG A 298 -64.28 -19.22 4.02
C ARG A 298 -64.15 -18.02 4.97
N ASP A 299 -62.97 -17.80 5.54
CA ASP A 299 -62.35 -16.47 5.63
C ASP A 299 -60.96 -16.58 6.28
N THR A 300 -59.90 -16.45 5.50
CA THR A 300 -58.57 -16.05 6.01
C THR A 300 -57.76 -15.44 4.89
N THR A 301 -57.47 -14.15 5.03
CA THR A 301 -56.37 -13.46 4.36
C THR A 301 -55.10 -14.31 4.44
N GLN A 302 -54.65 -14.85 3.30
CA GLN A 302 -53.33 -15.45 3.20
C GLN A 302 -52.29 -14.34 3.38
N GLU A 303 -51.66 -14.25 4.56
CA GLU A 303 -50.42 -13.50 4.70
C GLU A 303 -49.35 -14.19 3.84
N GLU A 304 -48.97 -13.55 2.73
CA GLU A 304 -47.80 -13.93 1.95
C GLU A 304 -46.54 -13.85 2.84
N HIS A 305 -46.03 -14.99 3.30
CA HIS A 305 -44.76 -15.03 4.01
C HIS A 305 -43.62 -14.72 3.03
N SER A 306 -43.00 -13.54 3.20
CA SER A 306 -41.78 -13.14 2.49
C SER A 306 -40.63 -14.11 2.78
N PRO A 307 -39.82 -14.52 1.79
CA PRO A 307 -38.67 -15.38 2.01
C PRO A 307 -37.63 -14.71 2.92
N ALA A 308 -36.95 -15.51 3.74
CA ALA A 308 -35.91 -15.02 4.65
C ALA A 308 -34.77 -14.34 3.87
N VAL A 309 -34.21 -13.28 4.44
CA VAL A 309 -33.13 -12.49 3.84
C VAL A 309 -32.03 -12.27 4.86
N ALA A 310 -30.78 -12.25 4.42
CA ALA A 310 -29.63 -11.93 5.26
C ALA A 310 -29.05 -10.56 4.89
N TYR A 311 -28.68 -9.76 5.90
CA TYR A 311 -28.00 -8.47 5.74
C TYR A 311 -26.67 -8.51 6.48
N ILE A 312 -25.56 -8.49 5.75
CA ILE A 312 -24.21 -8.58 6.30
C ILE A 312 -23.45 -7.29 6.02
N ALA A 313 -23.15 -6.52 7.06
CA ALA A 313 -22.26 -5.37 6.95
C ALA A 313 -20.81 -5.84 7.15
N SER A 314 -19.86 -5.42 6.31
CA SER A 314 -18.46 -5.84 6.43
C SER A 314 -17.49 -4.74 5.99
N VAL A 315 -16.35 -4.65 6.67
CA VAL A 315 -15.21 -3.83 6.20
C VAL A 315 -14.33 -4.68 5.31
N ILE A 316 -14.08 -4.24 4.08
CA ILE A 316 -13.17 -4.96 3.16
C ILE A 316 -11.71 -4.63 3.54
N ARG A 317 -11.12 -5.45 4.42
CA ARG A 317 -9.71 -5.31 4.84
C ARG A 317 -8.72 -6.05 3.95
N ASN A 318 -9.14 -7.22 3.47
CA ASN A 318 -8.39 -8.08 2.57
C ASN A 318 -9.33 -8.50 1.44
N VAL A 319 -9.03 -8.02 0.23
CA VAL A 319 -9.85 -8.28 -0.95
C VAL A 319 -9.86 -9.76 -1.32
N ASP A 320 -8.76 -10.50 -1.07
CA ASP A 320 -8.69 -11.94 -1.33
C ASP A 320 -9.66 -12.72 -0.43
N THR A 321 -9.74 -12.36 0.87
CA THR A 321 -10.67 -12.99 1.81
C THR A 321 -12.12 -12.71 1.42
N PHE A 322 -12.42 -11.48 1.00
CA PHE A 322 -13.74 -11.08 0.53
C PHE A 322 -14.12 -11.82 -0.77
N ASN A 323 -13.20 -11.92 -1.73
CA ASN A 323 -13.40 -12.64 -2.99
C ASN A 323 -13.60 -14.15 -2.78
N VAL A 324 -12.89 -14.75 -1.82
CA VAL A 324 -13.12 -16.14 -1.40
C VAL A 324 -14.55 -16.31 -0.88
N CYS A 325 -15.05 -15.36 -0.07
CA CYS A 325 -16.44 -15.39 0.41
C CYS A 325 -17.46 -15.33 -0.74
N LEU A 326 -17.26 -14.43 -1.71
CA LEU A 326 -18.14 -14.30 -2.88
C LEU A 326 -18.16 -15.59 -3.71
N THR A 327 -16.97 -16.19 -3.94
CA THR A 327 -16.82 -17.44 -4.69
C THR A 327 -17.53 -18.60 -4.00
N LEU A 328 -17.35 -18.75 -2.68
CA LEU A 328 -18.01 -19.80 -1.91
C LEU A 328 -19.54 -19.60 -1.84
N ALA A 329 -20.01 -18.36 -1.77
CA ALA A 329 -21.43 -18.06 -1.75
C ALA A 329 -22.13 -18.45 -3.07
N ASP A 330 -21.50 -18.17 -4.21
CA ASP A 330 -22.00 -18.60 -5.53
C ASP A 330 -22.08 -20.13 -5.64
N GLN A 331 -21.08 -20.85 -5.11
CA GLN A 331 -21.09 -22.32 -5.04
C GLN A 331 -22.23 -22.88 -4.16
N MET A 332 -22.71 -22.09 -3.19
CA MET A 332 -23.76 -22.47 -2.24
C MET A 332 -25.14 -21.89 -2.59
N ASP A 333 -25.34 -21.44 -3.84
CA ASP A 333 -26.59 -20.88 -4.36
C ASP A 333 -27.09 -19.63 -3.59
N LEU A 334 -26.18 -18.82 -3.05
CA LEU A 334 -26.49 -17.54 -2.41
C LEU A 334 -26.24 -16.38 -3.39
N SER A 335 -27.30 -15.63 -3.71
CA SER A 335 -27.19 -14.32 -4.33
C SER A 335 -26.71 -13.34 -3.29
N ILE A 336 -25.63 -12.63 -3.60
CA ILE A 336 -25.14 -11.51 -2.82
C ILE A 336 -25.38 -10.24 -3.66
N THR A 337 -26.02 -9.24 -3.07
CA THR A 337 -26.20 -7.92 -3.67
C THR A 337 -25.66 -6.87 -2.72
N ASP A 338 -24.70 -6.06 -3.16
CA ASP A 338 -24.29 -4.88 -2.41
C ASP A 338 -25.40 -3.81 -2.50
N VAL A 339 -26.03 -3.51 -1.37
CA VAL A 339 -27.10 -2.52 -1.26
C VAL A 339 -26.62 -1.22 -0.62
N THR A 340 -25.32 -1.05 -0.43
CA THR A 340 -24.72 0.11 0.24
C THR A 340 -25.11 1.40 -0.46
N ALA A 341 -24.86 1.51 -1.78
CA ALA A 341 -25.11 2.74 -2.53
C ALA A 341 -26.60 3.11 -2.64
N GLU A 342 -27.50 2.11 -2.68
CA GLU A 342 -28.95 2.34 -2.73
C GLU A 342 -29.49 2.91 -1.41
N LEU A 343 -28.92 2.46 -0.28
CA LEU A 343 -29.42 2.79 1.05
C LEU A 343 -28.69 3.99 1.69
N THR A 344 -27.43 4.25 1.29
CA THR A 344 -26.60 5.35 1.80
C THR A 344 -27.27 6.74 1.73
N PRO A 345 -28.01 7.14 0.67
CA PRO A 345 -28.68 8.44 0.62
C PRO A 345 -29.74 8.67 1.70
N ARG A 346 -30.15 7.61 2.42
CA ARG A 346 -31.12 7.67 3.51
C ARG A 346 -30.48 7.52 4.90
N PHE A 347 -29.19 7.21 4.98
CA PHE A 347 -28.48 7.10 6.25
C PHE A 347 -28.04 8.48 6.74
N GLU A 348 -28.46 8.87 7.94
CA GLU A 348 -27.77 9.89 8.71
C GLU A 348 -26.61 9.22 9.45
N LEU A 349 -25.57 8.82 8.69
CA LEU A 349 -24.42 8.15 9.26
C LEU A 349 -23.85 8.97 10.42
N LEU A 350 -23.39 8.26 11.44
CA LEU A 350 -22.78 8.92 12.58
C LEU A 350 -21.60 9.77 12.09
N PRO A 351 -21.43 10.99 12.61
CA PRO A 351 -20.44 11.94 12.09
C PRO A 351 -19.02 11.38 11.93
N TYR A 352 -18.62 10.49 12.84
CA TYR A 352 -17.31 9.83 12.83
C TYR A 352 -17.23 8.64 11.85
N MET A 353 -18.34 8.06 11.43
CA MET A 353 -18.33 7.06 10.35
C MET A 353 -18.01 7.70 8.99
N HIS A 354 -18.29 9.00 8.82
CA HIS A 354 -17.87 9.74 7.63
C HIS A 354 -16.34 9.92 7.54
N SER A 355 -15.60 9.93 8.66
CA SER A 355 -14.13 10.03 8.63
C SER A 355 -13.47 8.71 8.25
N GLU A 356 -14.00 7.57 8.69
CA GLU A 356 -13.52 6.24 8.27
C GLU A 356 -13.76 5.98 6.78
N THR A 357 -14.89 6.42 6.22
CA THR A 357 -15.11 6.35 4.76
C THR A 357 -14.10 7.16 3.92
N ARG A 358 -13.35 8.11 4.53
CA ARG A 358 -12.25 8.83 3.86
C ARG A 358 -10.90 8.13 3.97
N THR A 359 -10.75 7.14 4.85
CA THR A 359 -9.49 6.46 5.14
C THR A 359 -9.54 4.98 4.71
N LYS A 360 -9.39 4.72 3.41
CA LYS A 360 -9.07 3.41 2.77
C LYS A 360 -9.93 2.17 3.11
N ALA A 361 -10.85 2.22 4.06
CA ALA A 361 -11.69 1.10 4.48
C ALA A 361 -13.12 1.32 3.96
N ILE A 362 -13.53 0.54 2.96
CA ILE A 362 -14.88 0.57 2.40
C ILE A 362 -15.75 -0.39 3.21
N ILE A 363 -16.81 0.15 3.83
CA ILE A 363 -17.87 -0.65 4.47
C ILE A 363 -18.91 -0.98 3.40
N VAL A 364 -19.24 -2.26 3.27
CA VAL A 364 -20.30 -2.74 2.38
C VAL A 364 -21.42 -3.41 3.17
N LEU A 365 -22.66 -3.19 2.77
CA LEU A 365 -23.85 -3.89 3.25
C LEU A 365 -24.35 -4.83 2.17
N LEU A 366 -24.16 -6.12 2.42
CA LEU A 366 -24.53 -7.20 1.51
C LEU A 366 -25.90 -7.74 1.88
N LYS A 367 -26.81 -7.78 0.91
CA LYS A 367 -28.10 -8.46 0.98
C LYS A 367 -27.98 -9.84 0.35
N LEU A 368 -28.20 -10.88 1.13
CA LEU A 368 -28.08 -12.27 0.72
C LEU A 368 -29.45 -12.96 0.60
N ARG A 369 -29.66 -13.69 -0.49
CA ARG A 369 -30.88 -14.47 -0.77
C ARG A 369 -30.52 -15.82 -1.39
N LEU A 370 -31.30 -16.85 -1.09
CA LEU A 370 -31.16 -18.15 -1.76
C LEU A 370 -31.70 -18.07 -3.19
N ILE A 371 -30.91 -18.47 -4.19
CA ILE A 371 -31.31 -18.47 -5.61
C ILE A 371 -31.88 -19.83 -5.98
N SER A 372 -33.09 -19.86 -6.55
CA SER A 372 -33.54 -20.99 -7.37
C SER A 372 -32.94 -20.83 -8.77
N LYS A 373 -31.90 -21.60 -9.12
CA LYS A 373 -31.17 -21.45 -10.40
C LYS A 373 -32.13 -21.46 -11.61
N GLY A 374 -32.15 -20.31 -12.30
CA GLY A 374 -32.72 -20.13 -13.63
C GLY A 374 -32.17 -18.86 -14.30
N SER A 375 -31.43 -19.03 -15.41
CA SER A 375 -30.92 -18.05 -16.38
C SER A 375 -29.52 -17.44 -16.16
N SER A 376 -28.67 -17.57 -17.19
CA SER A 376 -27.29 -17.06 -17.30
C SER A 376 -27.22 -15.59 -17.70
N LEU A 377 -26.46 -14.76 -16.97
CA LEU A 377 -26.09 -13.38 -17.35
C LEU A 377 -24.83 -13.39 -18.24
N MET A 378 -24.78 -12.47 -19.21
CA MET A 378 -23.66 -12.26 -20.15
C MET A 378 -22.57 -11.38 -19.51
N GLU A 379 -21.29 -11.69 -19.73
CA GLU A 379 -20.13 -10.95 -19.20
C GLU A 379 -19.52 -10.00 -20.26
N VAL A 380 -19.16 -8.77 -19.89
CA VAL A 380 -18.57 -7.78 -20.82
C VAL A 380 -17.06 -7.62 -20.57
N ILE A 381 -16.27 -7.48 -21.65
CA ILE A 381 -14.83 -7.25 -21.65
C ILE A 381 -14.52 -5.93 -22.38
N HIS A 382 -13.91 -4.99 -21.68
CA HIS A 382 -13.54 -3.67 -22.18
C HIS A 382 -12.05 -3.59 -22.53
N ALA A 383 -11.76 -3.32 -23.81
CA ALA A 383 -10.41 -3.11 -24.30
C ALA A 383 -10.14 -1.61 -24.52
N TRP A 384 -9.41 -0.99 -23.60
CA TRP A 384 -9.06 0.44 -23.70
C TRP A 384 -7.73 0.64 -24.41
N SER A 385 -7.68 1.55 -25.38
CA SER A 385 -6.48 1.75 -26.18
C SER A 385 -6.34 3.16 -26.74
N ALA A 386 -5.11 3.56 -27.06
CA ALA A 386 -4.84 4.72 -27.89
C ALA A 386 -5.11 4.39 -29.38
N PRO A 387 -5.34 5.37 -30.26
CA PRO A 387 -5.37 5.12 -31.70
C PRO A 387 -4.06 4.50 -32.20
N ARG A 388 -4.14 3.67 -33.25
CA ARG A 388 -2.97 3.01 -33.88
C ARG A 388 -2.16 2.11 -32.92
N SER A 389 -2.78 1.61 -31.86
CA SER A 389 -2.20 0.70 -30.86
C SER A 389 -2.30 -0.79 -31.20
N LEU A 390 -2.86 -1.16 -32.37
CA LEU A 390 -3.27 -2.54 -32.73
C LEU A 390 -4.58 -3.02 -32.07
N SER A 391 -5.38 -2.13 -31.50
CA SER A 391 -6.67 -2.50 -30.89
C SER A 391 -7.64 -3.16 -31.87
N THR A 392 -7.70 -2.75 -33.13
CA THR A 392 -8.51 -3.43 -34.14
C THR A 392 -7.99 -4.83 -34.48
N THR A 393 -6.66 -5.02 -34.49
CA THR A 393 -6.07 -6.37 -34.65
C THR A 393 -6.50 -7.28 -33.51
N LEU A 394 -6.51 -6.75 -32.28
CA LEU A 394 -6.97 -7.49 -31.11
C LEU A 394 -8.47 -7.80 -31.17
N MET A 395 -9.28 -6.86 -31.67
CA MET A 395 -10.71 -7.06 -31.93
C MET A 395 -10.95 -8.25 -32.89
N TYR A 396 -10.20 -8.33 -34.00
CA TYR A 396 -10.29 -9.46 -34.95
C TYR A 396 -9.90 -10.78 -34.31
N SER A 397 -8.87 -10.77 -33.46
CA SER A 397 -8.45 -11.92 -32.66
C SER A 397 -9.57 -12.40 -31.73
N PHE A 398 -10.22 -11.51 -30.98
CA PHE A 398 -11.35 -11.88 -30.12
C PHE A 398 -12.57 -12.35 -30.92
N ALA A 399 -12.84 -11.78 -32.10
CA ALA A 399 -13.93 -12.21 -32.97
C ALA A 399 -13.83 -13.67 -33.45
N GLN A 400 -12.65 -14.30 -33.35
CA GLN A 400 -12.46 -15.71 -33.70
C GLN A 400 -12.91 -16.70 -32.61
N ARG A 401 -13.32 -16.21 -31.44
CA ARG A 401 -13.81 -17.07 -30.37
C ARG A 401 -15.27 -17.42 -30.62
N ASP A 402 -15.63 -18.66 -30.30
CA ASP A 402 -17.01 -19.15 -30.47
C ASP A 402 -17.98 -18.69 -29.36
N ASP A 403 -17.45 -18.17 -28.25
CA ASP A 403 -18.18 -17.80 -27.04
C ASP A 403 -18.34 -16.29 -26.83
N ILE A 404 -17.89 -15.47 -27.78
CA ILE A 404 -17.90 -14.00 -27.69
C ILE A 404 -18.61 -13.34 -28.87
N GLU A 405 -19.19 -12.17 -28.61
CA GLU A 405 -19.60 -11.21 -29.62
C GLU A 405 -18.82 -9.90 -29.45
N VAL A 406 -18.62 -9.15 -30.55
CA VAL A 406 -17.67 -8.04 -30.59
C VAL A 406 -18.35 -6.74 -31.00
N LEU A 407 -18.01 -5.64 -30.33
CA LEU A 407 -18.44 -4.28 -30.65
C LEU A 407 -17.23 -3.40 -30.96
N ASP A 408 -17.25 -2.74 -32.12
CA ASP A 408 -16.23 -1.79 -32.55
C ASP A 408 -16.61 -0.36 -32.14
N GLU A 409 -15.89 0.22 -31.17
CA GLU A 409 -16.01 1.59 -30.65
C GLU A 409 -17.47 2.07 -30.44
N PRO A 410 -18.27 1.38 -29.60
CA PRO A 410 -19.69 1.69 -29.43
C PRO A 410 -19.95 3.12 -28.93
N LEU A 411 -18.99 3.75 -28.23
CA LEU A 411 -19.09 5.11 -27.70
C LEU A 411 -18.75 6.21 -28.72
N TYR A 412 -18.32 5.87 -29.94
CA TYR A 412 -17.76 6.86 -30.86
C TYR A 412 -18.78 7.91 -31.33
N ALA A 413 -20.03 7.51 -31.54
CA ALA A 413 -21.11 8.44 -31.93
C ALA A 413 -21.43 9.46 -30.84
N ALA A 414 -21.53 8.99 -29.59
CA ALA A 414 -21.71 9.87 -28.42
C ALA A 414 -20.54 10.87 -28.29
N PHE A 415 -19.31 10.40 -28.49
CA PHE A 415 -18.12 11.24 -28.51
C PHE A 415 -18.17 12.33 -29.58
N LEU A 416 -18.46 11.98 -30.85
CA LEU A 416 -18.53 12.97 -31.94
C LEU A 416 -19.65 13.98 -31.75
N LYS A 417 -20.79 13.54 -31.18
CA LYS A 417 -21.91 14.44 -30.87
C LYS A 417 -21.56 15.43 -29.76
N SER A 418 -20.91 14.99 -28.68
CA SER A 418 -20.63 15.87 -27.53
C SER A 418 -19.45 16.82 -27.79
N THR A 419 -18.40 16.32 -28.46
CA THR A 419 -17.17 17.10 -28.69
C THR A 419 -17.25 17.98 -29.93
N GLY A 420 -18.16 17.66 -30.86
CA GLY A 420 -18.29 18.37 -32.12
C GLY A 420 -17.14 18.15 -33.10
N VAL A 421 -16.15 17.31 -32.78
CA VAL A 421 -14.99 17.01 -33.63
C VAL A 421 -15.43 16.64 -35.04
N ASP A 422 -14.78 17.23 -36.04
CA ASP A 422 -15.12 17.00 -37.43
C ASP A 422 -14.37 15.79 -38.02
N ARG A 423 -15.10 14.97 -38.76
CA ARG A 423 -14.61 13.76 -39.43
C ARG A 423 -15.37 13.58 -40.76
N PRO A 424 -14.71 13.06 -41.82
CA PRO A 424 -15.35 12.91 -43.14
C PRO A 424 -16.64 12.08 -43.15
N TYR A 425 -16.80 11.17 -42.18
CA TYR A 425 -17.94 10.25 -42.03
C TYR A 425 -18.84 10.59 -40.83
N LYS A 426 -18.70 11.79 -40.24
CA LYS A 426 -19.42 12.19 -39.01
C LYS A 426 -20.94 12.09 -39.18
N ASP A 427 -21.50 12.69 -40.23
CA ASP A 427 -22.95 12.75 -40.43
C ASP A 427 -23.55 11.35 -40.65
N GLU A 428 -22.86 10.51 -41.42
CA GLU A 428 -23.26 9.11 -41.63
C GLU A 428 -23.24 8.32 -40.31
N LEU A 429 -22.19 8.50 -39.51
CA LEU A 429 -22.02 7.83 -38.23
C LEU A 429 -23.13 8.23 -37.23
N LEU A 430 -23.39 9.53 -37.08
CA LEU A 430 -24.45 10.05 -36.21
C LEU A 430 -25.86 9.63 -36.65
N SER A 431 -26.05 9.33 -37.93
CA SER A 431 -27.35 8.85 -38.45
C SER A 431 -27.60 7.36 -38.19
N LYS A 432 -26.53 6.56 -38.01
CA LYS A 432 -26.60 5.10 -37.95
C LYS A 432 -26.32 4.51 -36.56
N MET A 433 -25.65 5.24 -35.68
CA MET A 433 -25.27 4.79 -34.34
C MET A 433 -26.01 5.58 -33.25
N GLU A 434 -26.25 4.92 -32.11
CA GLU A 434 -26.82 5.59 -30.94
C GLU A 434 -25.83 6.63 -30.40
N CYS A 435 -26.32 7.86 -30.22
CA CYS A 435 -25.51 9.02 -29.83
C CYS A 435 -25.69 9.40 -28.36
N ASP A 436 -26.63 8.76 -27.66
CA ASP A 436 -26.83 8.90 -26.22
C ASP A 436 -25.95 7.92 -25.47
N GLY A 437 -24.92 8.44 -24.79
CA GLY A 437 -23.95 7.63 -24.06
C GLY A 437 -24.57 6.74 -22.99
N GLU A 438 -25.68 7.15 -22.37
CA GLU A 438 -26.38 6.34 -21.36
C GLU A 438 -27.01 5.10 -21.99
N LYS A 439 -27.70 5.29 -23.13
CA LYS A 439 -28.28 4.17 -23.89
C LYS A 439 -27.23 3.27 -24.49
N VAL A 440 -26.11 3.82 -24.97
CA VAL A 440 -25.00 3.00 -25.46
C VAL A 440 -24.51 2.06 -24.36
N VAL A 441 -24.32 2.55 -23.14
CA VAL A 441 -23.86 1.69 -22.04
C VAL A 441 -24.93 0.66 -21.65
N LYS A 442 -26.16 1.09 -21.40
CA LYS A 442 -27.22 0.21 -20.87
C LYS A 442 -27.78 -0.76 -21.91
N ASP A 443 -28.09 -0.26 -23.11
CA ASP A 443 -28.84 -1.01 -24.11
C ASP A 443 -27.94 -1.71 -25.13
N ILE A 444 -26.71 -1.23 -25.34
CA ILE A 444 -25.78 -1.79 -26.35
C ILE A 444 -24.64 -2.54 -25.70
N ILE A 445 -23.93 -1.95 -24.74
CA ILE A 445 -22.81 -2.62 -24.06
C ILE A 445 -23.33 -3.70 -23.12
N TYR A 446 -24.29 -3.38 -22.26
CA TYR A 446 -24.89 -4.33 -21.30
C TYR A 446 -26.26 -4.90 -21.74
N GLY A 447 -26.71 -4.55 -22.95
CA GLY A 447 -27.95 -5.11 -23.51
C GLY A 447 -27.89 -6.63 -23.72
N PRO A 448 -29.02 -7.28 -24.01
CA PRO A 448 -29.07 -8.74 -24.19
C PRO A 448 -28.13 -9.21 -25.32
N GLY A 449 -27.33 -10.24 -25.04
CA GLY A 449 -26.40 -10.86 -26.00
C GLY A 449 -26.78 -12.29 -26.36
N LYS A 450 -26.19 -12.80 -27.44
CA LYS A 450 -26.39 -14.19 -27.89
C LYS A 450 -25.28 -15.12 -27.41
N LYS A 451 -24.16 -14.54 -26.99
CA LYS A 451 -22.94 -15.23 -26.57
C LYS A 451 -22.71 -15.02 -25.07
N LYS A 452 -21.79 -15.82 -24.50
CA LYS A 452 -21.45 -15.74 -23.08
C LYS A 452 -20.73 -14.45 -22.76
N TYR A 453 -19.82 -14.04 -23.64
CA TYR A 453 -19.01 -12.85 -23.48
C TYR A 453 -19.35 -11.80 -24.55
N ARG A 454 -19.11 -10.52 -24.24
CA ARG A 454 -19.12 -9.41 -25.20
C ARG A 454 -17.84 -8.60 -25.08
N PHE A 455 -17.08 -8.46 -26.16
CA PHE A 455 -15.87 -7.66 -26.23
C PHE A 455 -16.16 -6.28 -26.81
N CYS A 456 -15.80 -5.23 -26.09
CA CYS A 456 -15.95 -3.85 -26.51
C CYS A 456 -14.58 -3.23 -26.77
N LYS A 457 -14.26 -2.95 -28.02
CA LYS A 457 -13.08 -2.16 -28.39
C LYS A 457 -13.35 -0.69 -28.13
N HIS A 458 -12.54 -0.04 -27.31
CA HIS A 458 -12.64 1.38 -27.02
C HIS A 458 -11.36 2.14 -27.39
N ILE A 459 -11.53 3.37 -27.89
CA ILE A 459 -10.45 4.37 -27.90
C ILE A 459 -10.61 5.24 -26.67
N SER A 460 -9.56 5.36 -25.85
CA SER A 460 -9.61 5.98 -24.52
C SER A 460 -10.29 7.36 -24.49
N LYS A 461 -10.02 8.23 -25.47
CA LYS A 461 -10.61 9.57 -25.56
C LYS A 461 -12.13 9.59 -25.77
N GLN A 462 -12.73 8.47 -26.19
CA GLN A 462 -14.19 8.35 -26.36
C GLN A 462 -14.92 8.22 -25.01
N ARG A 463 -14.18 7.99 -23.91
CA ARG A 463 -14.73 8.01 -22.57
C ARG A 463 -15.02 9.45 -22.15
N LEU A 464 -16.26 9.88 -22.37
CA LEU A 464 -16.76 11.19 -21.94
C LEU A 464 -16.98 11.23 -20.42
N LEU A 465 -16.80 12.41 -19.82
CA LEU A 465 -17.24 12.67 -18.45
C LEU A 465 -18.78 12.63 -18.40
N GLY A 466 -19.34 11.92 -17.43
CA GLY A 466 -20.79 11.77 -17.26
C GLY A 466 -21.41 10.55 -17.95
N LEU A 467 -20.60 9.63 -18.51
CA LEU A 467 -21.09 8.30 -18.87
C LEU A 467 -21.50 7.50 -17.62
N PRO A 468 -22.44 6.54 -17.73
CA PRO A 468 -22.88 5.73 -16.60
C PRO A 468 -21.71 5.02 -15.91
N SER A 469 -21.75 4.95 -14.57
CA SER A 469 -20.68 4.36 -13.75
C SER A 469 -20.46 2.88 -14.03
N GLU A 470 -21.51 2.19 -14.48
CA GLU A 470 -21.53 0.78 -14.89
C GLU A 470 -20.49 0.49 -15.99
N LEU A 471 -20.15 1.48 -16.81
CA LEU A 471 -19.08 1.35 -17.81
C LEU A 471 -17.71 1.05 -17.20
N MET A 472 -17.48 1.44 -15.95
CA MET A 472 -16.20 1.26 -15.23
C MET A 472 -16.31 0.29 -14.05
N SER A 473 -17.50 0.18 -13.44
CA SER A 473 -17.71 -0.68 -12.27
C SER A 473 -18.11 -2.10 -12.63
N GLU A 474 -18.62 -2.32 -13.84
CA GLU A 474 -19.01 -3.64 -14.33
C GLU A 474 -18.11 -4.10 -15.47
N GLY A 475 -18.08 -5.41 -15.71
CA GLY A 475 -17.25 -6.01 -16.75
C GLY A 475 -15.76 -6.11 -16.40
N LYS A 476 -15.01 -6.72 -17.30
CA LYS A 476 -13.56 -6.96 -17.16
C LYS A 476 -12.80 -5.95 -18.01
N HIS A 477 -11.78 -5.30 -17.46
CA HIS A 477 -11.04 -4.24 -18.15
C HIS A 477 -9.59 -4.63 -18.42
N PHE A 478 -9.09 -4.28 -19.61
CA PHE A 478 -7.66 -4.25 -19.87
C PHE A 478 -7.28 -3.04 -20.74
N ILE A 479 -6.00 -2.67 -20.66
CA ILE A 479 -5.41 -1.55 -21.38
C ILE A 479 -4.36 -2.08 -22.36
N LEU A 480 -4.52 -1.73 -23.64
CA LEU A 480 -3.53 -1.95 -24.68
C LEU A 480 -2.71 -0.67 -24.89
N ILE A 481 -1.44 -0.71 -24.50
CA ILE A 481 -0.49 0.37 -24.73
C ILE A 481 0.38 0.09 -25.95
N ARG A 482 0.90 1.15 -26.58
CA ARG A 482 1.91 1.07 -27.61
C ARG A 482 2.87 2.24 -27.46
N ASN A 483 4.15 2.00 -27.71
CA ASN A 483 5.16 3.05 -27.60
C ASN A 483 4.83 4.22 -28.55
N PRO A 484 4.75 5.47 -28.07
CA PRO A 484 4.46 6.64 -28.92
C PRO A 484 5.41 6.80 -30.11
N LEU A 485 6.65 6.30 -30.01
CA LEU A 485 7.61 6.23 -31.14
C LEU A 485 7.04 5.48 -32.36
N ASN A 486 6.20 4.47 -32.12
CA ASN A 486 5.57 3.65 -33.14
C ASN A 486 4.17 4.16 -33.55
N ILE A 487 3.52 4.95 -32.68
CA ILE A 487 2.20 5.54 -32.94
C ILE A 487 2.33 6.74 -33.87
N LEU A 488 3.15 7.73 -33.48
CA LEU A 488 3.22 9.07 -34.07
C LEU A 488 3.46 9.06 -35.60
N PRO A 489 4.47 8.35 -36.14
CA PRO A 489 4.72 8.36 -37.59
C PRO A 489 3.60 7.71 -38.41
N SER A 490 2.80 6.84 -37.77
CA SER A 490 1.71 6.14 -38.43
C SER A 490 0.38 6.89 -38.37
N PHE A 491 0.15 7.65 -37.29
CA PHE A 491 -1.07 8.42 -37.07
C PHE A 491 -1.14 9.64 -38.01
N GLU A 492 -0.01 10.33 -38.20
CA GLU A 492 0.11 11.51 -39.06
C GLU A 492 -0.35 11.25 -40.51
N LYS A 493 -0.23 10.02 -41.00
CA LYS A 493 -0.67 9.64 -42.36
C LYS A 493 -2.18 9.75 -42.54
N ILE A 494 -2.93 9.75 -41.45
CA ILE A 494 -4.40 9.69 -41.42
C ILE A 494 -4.96 11.00 -40.85
N HIS A 495 -4.36 11.52 -39.77
CA HIS A 495 -4.82 12.72 -39.09
C HIS A 495 -3.66 13.46 -38.42
N PRO A 496 -3.69 14.82 -38.35
CA PRO A 496 -2.68 15.57 -37.61
C PRO A 496 -2.56 15.12 -36.16
N SER A 497 -1.33 14.87 -35.71
CA SER A 497 -1.07 14.37 -34.36
C SER A 497 -1.16 15.51 -33.33
N SER A 498 -1.92 15.29 -32.25
CA SER A 498 -1.92 16.17 -31.08
C SER A 498 -1.98 15.33 -29.80
N PHE A 499 -1.61 15.92 -28.65
CA PHE A 499 -1.62 15.22 -27.37
C PHE A 499 -3.00 14.63 -27.03
N HIS A 500 -4.07 15.42 -27.22
CA HIS A 500 -5.45 14.98 -27.00
C HIS A 500 -5.92 13.92 -28.01
N GLU A 501 -5.46 13.99 -29.27
CA GLU A 501 -5.85 13.00 -30.28
C GLU A 501 -5.30 11.59 -29.98
N LEU A 502 -4.15 11.50 -29.29
CA LEU A 502 -3.49 10.24 -28.96
C LEU A 502 -4.10 9.50 -27.76
N GLY A 503 -4.82 10.19 -26.88
CA GLY A 503 -5.58 9.54 -25.81
C GLY A 503 -4.75 8.91 -24.67
N LEU A 504 -3.45 9.20 -24.57
CA LEU A 504 -2.56 8.60 -23.56
C LEU A 504 -2.84 9.09 -22.13
N GLY A 505 -3.26 10.36 -21.99
CA GLY A 505 -3.67 10.90 -20.68
C GLY A 505 -4.92 10.20 -20.17
N GLU A 506 -5.89 9.96 -21.07
CA GLU A 506 -7.13 9.26 -20.77
C GLU A 506 -6.88 7.79 -20.40
N LEU A 507 -5.89 7.13 -20.99
CA LEU A 507 -5.47 5.78 -20.57
C LEU A 507 -4.94 5.76 -19.13
N VAL A 508 -4.11 6.74 -18.75
CA VAL A 508 -3.62 6.87 -17.37
C VAL A 508 -4.76 7.17 -16.41
N SER A 509 -5.72 8.02 -16.80
CA SER A 509 -6.93 8.28 -16.02
C SER A 509 -7.77 7.00 -15.83
N ILE A 510 -8.03 6.23 -16.89
CA ILE A 510 -8.76 4.97 -16.81
C ILE A 510 -8.06 3.97 -15.88
N TYR A 511 -6.73 3.85 -15.99
CA TYR A 511 -5.95 3.00 -15.11
C TYR A 511 -6.08 3.43 -13.64
N SER A 512 -5.93 4.74 -13.38
CA SER A 512 -6.05 5.31 -12.04
C SER A 512 -7.44 5.07 -11.44
N ASP A 513 -8.50 5.32 -12.21
CA ASP A 513 -9.88 5.14 -11.74
C ASP A 513 -10.15 3.66 -11.38
N LEU A 514 -9.77 2.72 -12.26
CA LEU A 514 -9.93 1.30 -11.99
C LEU A 514 -9.08 0.82 -10.80
N CYS A 515 -7.88 1.36 -10.61
CA CYS A 515 -7.08 1.09 -9.42
C CYS A 515 -7.73 1.62 -8.14
N GLN A 516 -8.33 2.81 -8.18
CA GLN A 516 -9.07 3.39 -7.05
C GLN A 516 -10.31 2.57 -6.70
N MET A 517 -10.94 1.94 -7.70
CA MET A 517 -12.07 1.03 -7.56
C MET A 517 -11.66 -0.38 -7.07
N GLY A 518 -10.36 -0.65 -6.93
CA GLY A 518 -9.84 -1.94 -6.48
C GLY A 518 -9.74 -3.02 -7.56
N THR A 519 -9.95 -2.66 -8.83
CA THR A 519 -9.91 -3.56 -9.99
C THR A 519 -8.81 -3.13 -10.98
N PRO A 520 -7.52 -3.18 -10.60
CA PRO A 520 -6.43 -2.75 -11.49
C PRO A 520 -6.46 -3.55 -12.80
N PRO A 521 -6.57 -2.90 -13.97
CA PRO A 521 -6.75 -3.59 -15.24
C PRO A 521 -5.44 -4.26 -15.68
N ALA A 522 -5.57 -5.35 -16.43
CA ALA A 522 -4.42 -5.93 -17.11
C ALA A 522 -3.84 -4.92 -18.12
N ILE A 523 -2.51 -4.82 -18.21
CA ILE A 523 -1.83 -3.96 -19.18
C ILE A 523 -1.00 -4.83 -20.12
N ILE A 524 -1.29 -4.72 -21.41
CA ILE A 524 -0.55 -5.39 -22.49
C ILE A 524 0.09 -4.37 -23.42
N ASP A 525 1.28 -4.67 -23.92
CA ASP A 525 2.00 -3.82 -24.87
C ASP A 525 1.91 -4.41 -26.28
N ALA A 526 1.58 -3.57 -27.25
CA ALA A 526 1.42 -3.94 -28.64
C ALA A 526 2.68 -4.57 -29.25
N ASP A 527 3.88 -4.11 -28.87
CA ASP A 527 5.13 -4.67 -29.39
C ASP A 527 5.42 -6.07 -28.80
N GLU A 528 4.95 -6.35 -27.57
CA GLU A 528 4.97 -7.71 -26.99
C GLU A 528 3.98 -8.62 -27.72
N LEU A 529 2.75 -8.14 -27.92
CA LEU A 529 1.69 -8.84 -28.64
C LEU A 529 2.10 -9.21 -30.07
N GLN A 530 2.85 -8.35 -30.78
CA GLN A 530 3.36 -8.67 -32.12
C GLN A 530 4.53 -9.66 -32.10
N ARG A 531 5.32 -9.70 -31.02
CA ARG A 531 6.52 -10.54 -30.94
C ARG A 531 6.19 -11.97 -30.55
N ASP A 532 5.32 -12.14 -29.57
CA ASP A 532 4.81 -13.44 -29.12
C ASP A 532 3.30 -13.33 -28.82
N PRO A 533 2.46 -13.42 -29.88
CA PRO A 533 1.02 -13.25 -29.75
C PRO A 533 0.38 -14.32 -28.86
N GLU A 534 0.85 -15.56 -28.92
CA GLU A 534 0.28 -16.65 -28.14
C GLU A 534 0.56 -16.47 -26.66
N ALA A 535 1.81 -16.20 -26.26
CA ALA A 535 2.13 -15.99 -24.86
C ALA A 535 1.39 -14.77 -24.29
N THR A 536 1.31 -13.68 -25.04
CA THR A 536 0.63 -12.45 -24.63
C THR A 536 -0.87 -12.68 -24.46
N LEU A 537 -1.52 -13.36 -25.41
CA LEU A 537 -2.95 -13.65 -25.34
C LEU A 537 -3.31 -14.67 -24.27
N ARG A 538 -2.47 -15.67 -24.01
CA ARG A 538 -2.66 -16.61 -22.89
C ARG A 538 -2.65 -15.87 -21.56
N SER A 539 -1.62 -15.05 -21.33
CA SER A 539 -1.51 -14.22 -20.14
C SER A 539 -2.70 -13.26 -19.99
N LEU A 540 -3.14 -12.63 -21.08
CA LEU A 540 -4.33 -11.78 -21.06
C LEU A 540 -5.60 -12.56 -20.73
N CYS A 541 -5.78 -13.76 -21.30
CA CYS A 541 -6.92 -14.61 -21.01
C CYS A 541 -6.94 -15.06 -19.55
N ASP A 542 -5.77 -15.38 -18.98
CA ASP A 542 -5.62 -15.71 -17.56
C ASP A 542 -5.97 -14.52 -16.67
N ASP A 543 -5.47 -13.31 -17.00
CA ASP A 543 -5.79 -12.06 -16.29
C ASP A 543 -7.29 -11.69 -16.38
N LEU A 544 -7.96 -12.05 -17.48
CA LEU A 544 -9.39 -11.85 -17.69
C LEU A 544 -10.24 -13.05 -17.22
N GLU A 545 -9.63 -14.10 -16.69
CA GLU A 545 -10.31 -15.33 -16.26
C GLU A 545 -11.22 -15.93 -17.36
N ILE A 546 -10.72 -15.99 -18.60
CA ILE A 546 -11.40 -16.63 -19.73
C ILE A 546 -10.49 -17.71 -20.34
N PRO A 547 -11.04 -18.77 -20.96
CA PRO A 547 -10.20 -19.79 -21.58
C PRO A 547 -9.54 -19.23 -22.85
N PHE A 548 -8.23 -19.43 -23.01
CA PHE A 548 -7.53 -19.14 -24.26
C PHE A 548 -8.01 -20.07 -25.39
N GLN A 549 -8.30 -19.51 -26.57
CA GLN A 549 -8.63 -20.28 -27.78
C GLN A 549 -7.57 -20.03 -28.87
N ALA A 550 -7.01 -21.10 -29.44
CA ALA A 550 -5.99 -20.97 -30.48
C ALA A 550 -6.50 -20.29 -31.77
N SER A 551 -7.83 -20.26 -31.99
CA SER A 551 -8.48 -19.52 -33.08
C SER A 551 -8.17 -18.02 -33.03
N MET A 552 -7.89 -17.47 -31.85
CA MET A 552 -7.55 -16.05 -31.66
C MET A 552 -6.30 -15.60 -32.44
N LEU A 553 -5.45 -16.53 -32.84
CA LEU A 553 -4.16 -16.21 -33.50
C LEU A 553 -4.28 -15.93 -35.00
N LYS A 554 -5.39 -16.32 -35.65
CA LYS A 554 -5.54 -16.25 -37.11
C LYS A 554 -6.97 -15.92 -37.53
N TRP A 555 -7.12 -15.13 -38.59
CA TRP A 555 -8.40 -14.76 -39.19
C TRP A 555 -8.30 -14.71 -40.72
N GLU A 556 -9.45 -14.66 -41.39
CA GLU A 556 -9.51 -14.47 -42.84
C GLU A 556 -9.23 -13.02 -43.24
N ALA A 557 -8.56 -12.82 -44.37
CA ALA A 557 -8.28 -11.48 -44.89
C ALA A 557 -9.56 -10.87 -45.49
N GLY A 558 -9.93 -9.68 -45.02
CA GLY A 558 -11.09 -8.93 -45.48
C GLY A 558 -11.78 -8.20 -44.33
N PRO A 559 -12.86 -7.45 -44.62
CA PRO A 559 -13.72 -6.86 -43.60
C PRO A 559 -14.62 -7.91 -42.93
N ILE A 560 -14.95 -7.69 -41.67
CA ILE A 560 -15.94 -8.49 -40.92
C ILE A 560 -17.23 -7.67 -40.66
N PRO A 561 -18.39 -8.32 -40.41
CA PRO A 561 -19.64 -7.60 -40.15
C PRO A 561 -19.60 -6.60 -38.98
N GLU A 562 -18.70 -6.83 -38.03
CA GLU A 562 -18.51 -6.02 -36.82
C GLU A 562 -17.68 -4.75 -37.06
N ASP A 563 -17.09 -4.57 -38.25
CA ASP A 563 -16.31 -3.38 -38.59
C ASP A 563 -17.16 -2.10 -38.50
N GLY A 564 -16.65 -1.10 -37.77
CA GLY A 564 -17.28 0.21 -37.69
C GLY A 564 -17.30 0.94 -39.05
N LEU A 565 -18.19 1.93 -39.19
CA LEU A 565 -18.35 2.71 -40.42
C LEU A 565 -17.07 3.42 -40.88
N TRP A 566 -16.13 3.66 -39.96
CA TRP A 566 -14.83 4.28 -40.23
C TRP A 566 -13.76 3.30 -40.76
N ALA A 567 -14.05 2.00 -40.85
CA ALA A 567 -13.09 0.98 -41.32
C ALA A 567 -12.39 1.33 -42.64
N PRO A 568 -13.05 1.93 -43.67
CA PRO A 568 -12.38 2.30 -44.92
C PRO A 568 -11.20 3.28 -44.76
N TRP A 569 -11.17 4.07 -43.68
CA TRP A 569 -10.10 5.04 -43.42
C TRP A 569 -8.97 4.48 -42.56
N TRP A 570 -9.26 3.50 -41.69
CA TRP A 570 -8.34 3.08 -40.64
C TRP A 570 -7.82 1.65 -40.80
N TYR A 571 -8.57 0.75 -41.46
CA TYR A 571 -8.35 -0.71 -41.38
C TYR A 571 -7.70 -1.33 -42.62
N GLU A 572 -7.28 -0.52 -43.61
CA GLU A 572 -6.70 -1.01 -44.87
C GLU A 572 -5.54 -2.01 -44.67
N THR A 573 -4.68 -1.78 -43.68
CA THR A 573 -3.57 -2.70 -43.38
C THR A 573 -4.05 -4.00 -42.72
N LEU A 574 -5.09 -3.93 -41.87
CA LEU A 574 -5.65 -5.07 -41.16
C LEU A 574 -6.40 -5.99 -42.11
N HIS A 575 -7.18 -5.45 -43.05
CA HIS A 575 -7.93 -6.23 -44.05
C HIS A 575 -7.02 -7.07 -44.97
N LYS A 576 -5.71 -6.76 -45.02
CA LYS A 576 -4.70 -7.55 -45.75
C LYS A 576 -4.00 -8.60 -44.88
N SER A 577 -4.25 -8.61 -43.58
CA SER A 577 -3.61 -9.52 -42.61
C SER A 577 -4.45 -10.77 -42.35
N THR A 578 -3.80 -11.82 -41.86
CA THR A 578 -4.44 -13.09 -41.48
C THR A 578 -4.06 -13.53 -40.05
N GLY A 579 -3.46 -12.62 -39.28
CA GLY A 579 -2.90 -12.86 -37.95
C GLY A 579 -1.99 -11.70 -37.52
N PHE A 580 -1.32 -11.89 -36.38
CA PHE A 580 -0.36 -10.91 -35.86
C PHE A 580 0.95 -10.94 -36.66
N SER A 581 1.35 -9.79 -37.19
CA SER A 581 2.63 -9.62 -37.88
C SER A 581 3.74 -9.25 -36.91
N SER A 582 4.91 -9.86 -37.05
CA SER A 582 6.10 -9.50 -36.28
C SER A 582 6.46 -8.01 -36.45
N PRO A 583 6.98 -7.35 -35.40
CA PRO A 583 7.39 -5.96 -35.51
C PRO A 583 8.55 -5.83 -36.50
N GLN A 584 8.67 -4.67 -37.14
CA GLN A 584 9.78 -4.41 -38.05
C GLN A 584 11.12 -4.49 -37.29
N LYS A 585 12.08 -5.25 -37.83
CA LYS A 585 13.38 -5.48 -37.17
C LYS A 585 14.15 -4.18 -36.88
N TYR A 586 14.02 -3.18 -37.75
CA TYR A 586 14.64 -1.87 -37.59
C TYR A 586 13.57 -0.78 -37.72
N PRO A 587 13.52 0.19 -36.79
CA PRO A 587 12.57 1.29 -36.88
C PRO A 587 12.93 2.23 -38.06
N GLN A 588 11.94 2.95 -38.56
CA GLN A 588 12.17 4.07 -39.46
C GLN A 588 12.71 5.29 -38.69
N THR A 589 13.34 6.23 -39.39
CA THR A 589 13.79 7.49 -38.80
C THR A 589 12.61 8.23 -38.19
N PHE A 590 12.70 8.57 -36.90
CA PHE A 590 11.66 9.31 -36.21
C PHE A 590 11.63 10.78 -36.69
N PRO A 591 10.48 11.33 -37.12
CA PRO A 591 10.40 12.70 -37.59
C PRO A 591 10.64 13.71 -36.46
N LEU A 592 11.55 14.68 -36.67
CA LEU A 592 11.89 15.69 -35.67
C LEU A 592 10.69 16.56 -35.26
N MET A 593 9.72 16.77 -36.14
CA MET A 593 8.50 17.54 -35.84
C MET A 593 7.64 16.91 -34.74
N HIS A 594 7.80 15.62 -34.45
CA HIS A 594 7.05 14.91 -33.42
C HIS A 594 7.78 14.81 -32.08
N TYR A 595 8.98 15.38 -31.94
CA TYR A 595 9.79 15.24 -30.73
C TYR A 595 9.11 15.84 -29.49
N ASP A 596 8.58 17.06 -29.58
CA ASP A 596 7.90 17.72 -28.47
C ASP A 596 6.65 16.94 -28.02
N LEU A 597 5.93 16.34 -28.98
CA LEU A 597 4.77 15.52 -28.69
C LEU A 597 5.17 14.16 -28.10
N LEU A 598 6.27 13.57 -28.57
CA LEU A 598 6.86 12.37 -27.99
C LEU A 598 7.27 12.61 -26.53
N GLU A 599 7.91 13.74 -26.23
CA GLU A 599 8.34 14.10 -24.87
C GLU A 599 7.16 14.20 -23.90
N GLN A 600 6.02 14.73 -24.35
CA GLN A 600 4.79 14.78 -23.57
C GLN A 600 4.15 13.38 -23.37
N CYS A 601 4.20 12.53 -24.39
CA CYS A 601 3.51 11.23 -24.41
C CYS A 601 4.29 10.11 -23.72
N LEU A 602 5.63 10.12 -23.83
CA LEU A 602 6.48 9.02 -23.40
C LEU A 602 6.43 8.76 -21.88
N PRO A 603 6.36 9.78 -20.99
CA PRO A 603 6.17 9.56 -19.55
C PRO A 603 4.88 8.80 -19.23
N LEU A 604 3.77 9.12 -19.89
CA LEU A 604 2.47 8.47 -19.67
C LEU A 604 2.49 7.00 -20.10
N TYR A 605 3.10 6.71 -21.25
CA TYR A 605 3.36 5.34 -21.68
C TYR A 605 4.24 4.58 -20.69
N ASN A 606 5.33 5.20 -20.21
CA ASN A 606 6.24 4.56 -19.25
C ASN A 606 5.58 4.26 -17.90
N ILE A 607 4.71 5.14 -17.41
CA ILE A 607 3.91 4.91 -16.20
C ILE A 607 3.06 3.65 -16.35
N LEU A 608 2.28 3.54 -17.42
CA LEU A 608 1.46 2.35 -17.69
C LEU A 608 2.33 1.09 -17.88
N ARG A 609 3.44 1.22 -18.62
CA ARG A 609 4.37 0.11 -18.88
C ARG A 609 5.00 -0.45 -17.60
N CYS A 610 5.22 0.38 -16.59
CA CYS A 610 5.77 -0.09 -15.30
C CYS A 610 4.87 -1.12 -14.62
N HIS A 611 3.56 -1.05 -14.83
CA HIS A 611 2.53 -1.91 -14.25
C HIS A 611 2.24 -3.19 -15.06
N MET A 612 2.93 -3.41 -16.19
CA MET A 612 2.84 -4.68 -16.92
C MET A 612 3.39 -5.84 -16.07
N LYS A 613 2.59 -6.91 -15.94
CA LYS A 613 2.99 -8.15 -15.25
C LYS A 613 4.10 -8.91 -15.98
N HIS A 614 4.04 -8.94 -17.32
CA HIS A 614 5.02 -9.64 -18.17
C HIS A 614 5.81 -8.65 -19.01
N LYS A 615 7.14 -8.65 -18.88
CA LYS A 615 8.06 -7.79 -19.65
C LYS A 615 8.96 -8.67 -20.54
N SER A 616 9.33 -8.13 -21.70
CA SER A 616 10.16 -8.77 -22.74
C SER A 616 11.36 -9.57 -22.21
N SER A 617 11.70 -10.66 -22.93
CA SER A 617 12.82 -11.57 -22.69
C SER A 617 14.22 -10.94 -22.70
N LEU A 618 14.40 -9.77 -23.31
CA LEU A 618 15.67 -9.03 -23.26
C LEU A 618 15.97 -8.44 -21.86
N LEU A 619 14.94 -8.26 -21.03
CA LEU A 619 15.05 -7.72 -19.66
C LEU A 619 14.54 -8.70 -18.59
N SER A 620 13.74 -9.70 -18.96
CA SER A 620 13.33 -10.74 -18.02
C SER A 620 14.45 -11.78 -17.88
N SER A 621 15.23 -11.67 -16.80
CA SER A 621 16.04 -12.78 -16.35
C SER A 621 15.14 -13.99 -16.11
N THR A 622 15.54 -15.19 -16.55
CA THR A 622 14.86 -16.44 -16.21
C THR A 622 15.07 -16.84 -14.74
N LEU A 623 15.90 -16.09 -14.01
CA LEU A 623 16.14 -16.29 -12.59
C LEU A 623 15.05 -15.60 -11.77
N PRO A 624 14.58 -16.21 -10.67
CA PRO A 624 13.66 -15.53 -9.76
C PRO A 624 14.31 -14.24 -9.22
N PRO A 625 13.49 -13.23 -8.84
CA PRO A 625 14.02 -12.04 -8.20
C PRO A 625 14.85 -12.45 -6.98
N PRO A 626 16.13 -12.03 -6.89
CA PRO A 626 16.97 -12.43 -5.76
C PRO A 626 16.42 -11.81 -4.47
N SER A 627 16.47 -12.57 -3.38
CA SER A 627 16.16 -12.03 -2.05
C SER A 627 17.17 -10.96 -1.68
N LEU A 628 16.69 -9.83 -1.15
CA LEU A 628 17.57 -8.81 -0.59
C LEU A 628 18.20 -9.32 0.71
N PRO A 629 19.50 -9.04 0.98
CA PRO A 629 20.12 -9.39 2.25
C PRO A 629 19.40 -8.80 3.46
N VAL A 630 18.79 -7.62 3.29
CA VAL A 630 17.97 -6.93 4.30
C VAL A 630 16.66 -6.51 3.61
N PRO A 631 15.51 -7.14 3.95
CA PRO A 631 14.22 -6.91 3.28
C PRO A 631 13.73 -5.46 3.28
N GLU A 632 14.05 -4.70 4.33
CA GLU A 632 13.68 -3.29 4.52
C GLU A 632 14.23 -2.40 3.39
N ASN A 633 15.33 -2.82 2.75
CA ASN A 633 15.91 -2.11 1.61
C ASN A 633 15.09 -2.23 0.32
N ALA A 634 13.96 -2.94 0.29
CA ALA A 634 13.09 -3.04 -0.90
C ALA A 634 12.43 -1.70 -1.28
N LYS A 635 12.15 -0.85 -0.30
CA LYS A 635 11.44 0.43 -0.47
C LYS A 635 12.29 1.65 -0.11
N LEU A 636 13.62 1.56 -0.23
CA LEU A 636 14.48 2.70 0.11
C LEU A 636 14.26 3.88 -0.85
N LEU A 637 14.56 5.06 -0.31
CA LEU A 637 14.68 6.31 -1.03
C LEU A 637 16.15 6.72 -1.12
N ALA A 638 16.62 7.12 -2.29
CA ALA A 638 18.00 7.55 -2.53
C ALA A 638 18.04 8.98 -3.06
N TRP A 639 19.08 9.73 -2.69
CA TRP A 639 19.32 11.05 -3.27
C TRP A 639 20.11 10.92 -4.57
N VAL A 640 19.64 11.53 -5.66
CA VAL A 640 20.36 11.60 -6.95
C VAL A 640 20.24 13.00 -7.54
N GLY A 641 21.36 13.69 -7.69
CA GLY A 641 21.39 15.08 -8.15
C GLY A 641 20.92 16.01 -7.03
N ASP A 642 19.65 16.42 -7.11
CA ASP A 642 18.96 17.36 -6.23
C ASP A 642 17.62 16.81 -5.68
N GLU A 643 17.29 15.55 -5.98
CA GLU A 643 16.01 14.93 -5.62
C GLU A 643 16.18 13.64 -4.81
N ILE A 644 15.18 13.35 -3.97
CA ILE A 644 15.01 12.05 -3.33
C ILE A 644 14.06 11.21 -4.18
N VAL A 645 14.52 10.06 -4.65
CA VAL A 645 13.78 9.18 -5.55
C VAL A 645 13.69 7.75 -5.02
N PRO A 646 12.63 6.98 -5.35
CA PRO A 646 12.55 5.55 -5.04
C PRO A 646 13.70 4.75 -5.65
N ARG A 647 14.06 3.62 -5.02
CA ARG A 647 15.11 2.68 -5.47
C ARG A 647 15.13 2.44 -6.98
N GLU A 648 13.96 2.16 -7.58
CA GLU A 648 13.83 1.83 -9.00
C GLU A 648 14.01 3.03 -9.96
N MET A 649 13.93 4.25 -9.41
CA MET A 649 14.11 5.51 -10.14
C MET A 649 15.51 6.10 -9.93
N ALA A 650 16.28 5.62 -8.95
CA ALA A 650 17.64 6.07 -8.66
C ALA A 650 18.62 5.72 -9.79
N LYS A 651 18.71 6.61 -10.80
CA LYS A 651 19.49 6.42 -12.03
C LYS A 651 20.24 7.69 -12.39
N VAL A 652 21.42 7.54 -12.97
CA VAL A 652 22.17 8.64 -13.59
C VAL A 652 22.00 8.63 -15.11
N SER A 653 22.21 9.77 -15.75
CA SER A 653 22.18 9.86 -17.21
C SER A 653 23.25 8.97 -17.84
N VAL A 654 22.94 8.33 -18.98
CA VAL A 654 23.96 7.64 -19.80
C VAL A 654 25.06 8.59 -20.29
N PHE A 655 24.79 9.90 -20.27
CA PHE A 655 25.76 10.95 -20.58
C PHE A 655 26.58 11.39 -19.36
N ASP A 656 26.34 10.85 -18.16
CA ASP A 656 27.18 11.12 -17.00
C ASP A 656 28.59 10.54 -17.16
N SER A 657 29.59 11.29 -16.69
CA SER A 657 31.00 10.88 -16.69
C SER A 657 31.25 9.52 -16.03
N VAL A 658 30.49 9.19 -14.98
CA VAL A 658 30.66 7.91 -14.28
C VAL A 658 30.33 6.72 -15.19
N VAL A 659 29.32 6.88 -16.06
CA VAL A 659 28.89 5.82 -17.00
C VAL A 659 29.87 5.68 -18.15
N GLN A 660 30.37 6.79 -18.68
CA GLN A 660 31.26 6.77 -19.85
C GLN A 660 32.70 6.36 -19.52
N GLY A 661 33.18 6.65 -18.31
CA GLY A 661 34.60 6.45 -17.96
C GLY A 661 34.92 6.32 -16.48
N GLY A 662 33.94 6.12 -15.60
CA GLY A 662 34.19 5.96 -14.15
C GLY A 662 34.73 7.20 -13.43
N ASP A 663 34.54 8.39 -14.02
CA ASP A 663 35.06 9.66 -13.51
C ASP A 663 34.16 10.23 -12.40
N SER A 664 34.35 9.66 -11.20
CA SER A 664 33.69 10.02 -9.95
C SER A 664 34.56 9.69 -8.72
N VAL A 665 34.26 10.37 -7.62
CA VAL A 665 34.82 10.09 -6.29
C VAL A 665 33.72 9.60 -5.35
N TRP A 666 34.07 8.90 -4.27
CA TRP A 666 33.08 8.41 -3.32
C TRP A 666 33.63 8.33 -1.89
N GLU A 667 32.73 8.12 -0.93
CA GLU A 667 33.02 7.88 0.48
C GLU A 667 32.07 6.82 1.05
N GLY A 668 32.58 6.06 2.02
CA GLY A 668 31.80 5.11 2.79
C GLY A 668 31.58 5.64 4.20
N LEU A 669 30.35 6.02 4.53
CA LEU A 669 29.98 6.52 5.85
C LEU A 669 29.25 5.45 6.65
N ARG A 670 29.26 5.59 7.98
CA ARG A 670 28.49 4.70 8.86
C ARG A 670 27.83 5.46 9.98
N ILE A 671 26.63 5.00 10.31
CA ILE A 671 25.79 5.58 11.34
C ILE A 671 25.84 4.67 12.55
N TYR A 672 26.11 5.25 13.71
CA TYR A 672 26.02 4.61 15.01
C TYR A 672 25.20 5.49 15.95
N LYS A 673 24.14 4.94 16.53
CA LYS A 673 23.33 5.60 17.59
C LYS A 673 22.95 7.06 17.27
N GLY A 674 22.50 7.30 16.05
CA GLY A 674 22.04 8.59 15.53
C GLY A 674 23.14 9.58 15.15
N LYS A 675 24.39 9.09 14.99
CA LYS A 675 25.54 9.92 14.60
C LYS A 675 26.23 9.33 13.38
N VAL A 676 26.63 10.20 12.47
CA VAL A 676 27.50 9.84 11.35
C VAL A 676 28.94 9.90 11.83
N PHE A 677 29.58 8.74 11.95
CA PHE A 677 30.94 8.63 12.48
C PHE A 677 31.96 9.23 11.51
N LYS A 678 32.86 10.07 12.02
CA LYS A 678 33.96 10.70 11.26
C LYS A 678 33.53 11.46 10.00
N LEU A 679 32.32 12.03 10.00
CA LEU A 679 31.73 12.68 8.82
C LEU A 679 32.63 13.79 8.26
N GLU A 680 33.19 14.65 9.11
CA GLU A 680 34.01 15.77 8.65
C GLU A 680 35.27 15.29 7.92
N GLU A 681 35.94 14.27 8.46
CA GLU A 681 37.13 13.66 7.85
C GLU A 681 36.81 12.98 6.51
N HIS A 682 35.63 12.35 6.40
CA HIS A 682 35.16 11.80 5.13
C HIS A 682 34.91 12.91 4.09
N LEU A 683 34.30 14.03 4.49
CA LEU A 683 34.04 15.16 3.58
C LEU A 683 35.32 15.90 3.18
N ASP A 684 36.33 15.96 4.05
CA ASP A 684 37.68 16.44 3.70
C ASP A 684 38.26 15.59 2.56
N ARG A 685 38.29 14.26 2.73
CA ARG A 685 38.87 13.35 1.73
C ARG A 685 38.08 13.32 0.42
N LEU A 686 36.76 13.43 0.47
CA LEU A 686 35.93 13.58 -0.74
C LEU A 686 36.33 14.84 -1.51
N SER A 687 36.51 15.96 -0.79
CA SER A 687 36.91 17.25 -1.37
C SER A 687 38.32 17.20 -1.95
N ASP A 688 39.27 16.57 -1.26
CA ASP A 688 40.64 16.38 -1.74
C ASP A 688 40.69 15.50 -2.99
N SER A 689 39.90 14.43 -3.02
CA SER A 689 39.78 13.53 -4.18
C SER A 689 39.16 14.27 -5.38
N ALA A 690 38.09 15.04 -5.17
CA ALA A 690 37.45 15.84 -6.22
C ALA A 690 38.41 16.91 -6.76
N LYS A 691 39.18 17.55 -5.87
CA LYS A 691 40.21 18.53 -6.22
C LYS A 691 41.35 17.90 -7.01
N ALA A 692 41.83 16.71 -6.63
CA ALA A 692 42.86 15.97 -7.36
C ALA A 692 42.41 15.63 -8.79
N LEU A 693 41.12 15.34 -8.98
CA LEU A 693 40.52 15.15 -10.29
C LEU A 693 40.08 16.45 -10.99
N ALA A 694 40.39 17.62 -10.43
CA ALA A 694 40.02 18.94 -10.97
C ALA A 694 38.52 19.09 -11.24
N PHE A 695 37.67 18.65 -10.31
CA PHE A 695 36.23 18.91 -10.38
C PHE A 695 35.96 20.41 -10.21
N ASN A 696 34.99 20.92 -10.96
CA ASN A 696 34.49 22.29 -10.83
C ASN A 696 33.06 22.25 -10.31
N ASN A 697 32.61 23.32 -9.64
CA ASN A 697 31.26 23.41 -9.07
C ASN A 697 30.93 22.21 -8.17
N VAL A 698 31.88 21.84 -7.31
CA VAL A 698 31.67 20.83 -6.26
C VAL A 698 30.68 21.41 -5.25
N PRO A 699 29.61 20.68 -4.86
CA PRO A 699 28.69 21.12 -3.82
C PRO A 699 29.43 21.47 -2.52
N THR A 700 28.94 22.47 -1.82
CA THR A 700 29.48 22.87 -0.52
C THR A 700 29.29 21.77 0.50
N ARG A 701 30.10 21.82 1.55
CA ARG A 701 30.02 20.86 2.67
C ARG A 701 28.63 20.78 3.28
N GLU A 702 27.98 21.93 3.45
CA GLU A 702 26.66 21.99 4.07
C GLU A 702 25.56 21.44 3.15
N GLU A 703 25.65 21.66 1.82
CA GLU A 703 24.74 21.02 0.86
C GLU A 703 24.87 19.49 0.86
N ILE A 704 26.10 18.97 0.96
CA ILE A 704 26.33 17.51 1.04
C ILE A 704 25.76 16.95 2.35
N LYS A 705 25.98 17.63 3.48
CA LYS A 705 25.42 17.23 4.77
C LYS A 705 23.89 17.23 4.75
N GLU A 706 23.28 18.26 4.18
CA GLU A 706 21.83 18.36 4.05
C GLU A 706 21.27 17.19 3.25
N ALA A 707 21.88 16.86 2.11
CA ALA A 707 21.49 15.69 1.31
C ALA A 707 21.61 14.37 2.09
N ILE A 708 22.70 14.21 2.86
CA ILE A 708 22.90 13.04 3.74
C ILE A 708 21.80 12.96 4.80
N PHE A 709 21.55 14.04 5.53
CA PHE A 709 20.60 14.05 6.64
C PHE A 709 19.17 13.89 6.17
N ARG A 710 18.75 14.58 5.11
CA ARG A 710 17.42 14.39 4.52
C ARG A 710 17.21 12.94 4.10
N THR A 711 18.20 12.34 3.42
CA THR A 711 18.11 10.91 3.02
C THR A 711 17.96 9.98 4.21
N LEU A 712 18.75 10.18 5.28
CA LEU A 712 18.66 9.36 6.50
C LEU A 712 17.32 9.53 7.22
N ILE A 713 16.88 10.78 7.43
CA ILE A 713 15.64 11.12 8.14
C ILE A 713 14.43 10.57 7.37
N THR A 714 14.36 10.76 6.06
CA THR A 714 13.23 10.27 5.24
C THR A 714 13.14 8.74 5.24
N ASN A 715 14.27 8.02 5.35
CA ASN A 715 14.27 6.57 5.47
C ASN A 715 14.17 6.04 6.92
N GLY A 716 14.14 6.91 7.94
CA GLY A 716 14.16 6.50 9.35
C GLY A 716 15.46 5.80 9.79
N MET A 717 16.58 6.09 9.12
CA MET A 717 17.86 5.41 9.30
C MET A 717 18.74 6.12 10.33
N PHE A 718 18.66 5.67 11.59
CA PHE A 718 19.41 6.27 12.70
C PHE A 718 20.47 5.35 13.33
N ASP A 719 20.56 4.09 12.91
CA ASP A 719 21.61 3.16 13.35
C ASP A 719 21.85 2.09 12.28
N ASN A 720 22.88 1.24 12.43
CA ASN A 720 23.14 0.08 11.55
C ASN A 720 23.02 0.38 10.04
N THR A 721 23.42 1.59 9.64
CA THR A 721 23.25 2.10 8.29
C THR A 721 24.61 2.40 7.68
N HIS A 722 24.78 2.03 6.42
CA HIS A 722 25.93 2.42 5.61
C HIS A 722 25.48 3.37 4.51
N ILE A 723 26.25 4.44 4.29
CA ILE A 723 26.06 5.32 3.14
C ILE A 723 27.22 5.14 2.18
N ARG A 724 26.88 4.84 0.93
CA ARG A 724 27.78 5.04 -0.21
C ARG A 724 27.51 6.43 -0.80
N LEU A 725 28.31 7.41 -0.38
CA LEU A 725 28.25 8.78 -0.85
C LEU A 725 29.10 8.89 -2.12
N SER A 726 28.53 9.23 -3.28
CA SER A 726 29.31 9.39 -4.52
C SER A 726 29.09 10.78 -5.11
N LEU A 727 30.15 11.33 -5.72
CA LEU A 727 30.11 12.58 -6.46
C LEU A 727 30.72 12.34 -7.84
N THR A 728 29.90 12.45 -8.88
CA THR A 728 30.35 12.38 -10.27
C THR A 728 30.73 13.77 -10.77
N ARG A 729 31.57 13.84 -11.80
CA ARG A 729 31.79 15.12 -12.53
C ARG A 729 30.53 15.58 -13.27
N GLY A 730 29.52 14.73 -13.37
CA GLY A 730 28.18 15.01 -13.86
C GLY A 730 27.97 14.70 -15.34
N LYS A 731 26.82 15.16 -15.84
CA LYS A 731 26.38 14.98 -17.22
C LYS A 731 27.30 15.72 -18.21
N LYS A 732 27.57 15.07 -19.35
CA LYS A 732 28.27 15.66 -20.49
C LYS A 732 27.29 16.18 -21.54
N VAL A 733 27.67 17.25 -22.24
CA VAL A 733 26.94 17.77 -23.42
C VAL A 733 27.03 16.83 -24.63
N THR A 734 28.07 16.00 -24.68
CA THR A 734 28.27 14.98 -25.71
C THR A 734 29.18 13.87 -25.19
N SER A 735 29.16 12.71 -25.85
CA SER A 735 30.07 11.61 -25.54
C SER A 735 31.52 11.98 -25.83
N GLY A 736 32.43 11.63 -24.93
CA GLY A 736 33.87 11.85 -25.12
C GLY A 736 34.67 11.86 -23.83
N MET A 737 35.99 11.68 -23.95
CA MET A 737 36.88 11.56 -22.78
C MET A 737 37.14 12.90 -22.07
N SER A 738 37.09 14.03 -22.77
CA SER A 738 37.44 15.32 -22.20
C SER A 738 36.49 15.73 -21.05
N PRO A 739 37.02 16.14 -19.88
CA PRO A 739 36.23 16.76 -18.81
C PRO A 739 35.59 18.09 -19.22
N ALA A 740 36.07 18.73 -20.30
CA ALA A 740 35.50 19.98 -20.79
C ALA A 740 34.05 19.84 -21.32
N PHE A 741 33.55 18.62 -21.49
CA PHE A 741 32.15 18.37 -21.85
C PHE A 741 31.20 18.35 -20.65
N ASN A 742 31.72 18.31 -19.41
CA ASN A 742 30.95 18.37 -18.17
C ASN A 742 30.52 19.81 -17.89
N ARG A 743 29.38 20.21 -18.47
CA ARG A 743 28.87 21.59 -18.39
C ARG A 743 27.64 21.75 -17.49
N TYR A 744 27.08 20.65 -16.98
CA TYR A 744 25.85 20.65 -16.18
C TYR A 744 26.11 20.65 -14.65
N GLY A 745 27.37 20.69 -14.21
CA GLY A 745 27.74 20.57 -12.79
C GLY A 745 27.87 19.13 -12.32
N CYS A 746 28.31 18.94 -11.07
CA CYS A 746 28.50 17.61 -10.47
C CYS A 746 27.15 16.95 -10.14
N THR A 747 27.11 15.62 -10.09
CA THR A 747 25.94 14.86 -9.61
C THR A 747 26.27 14.18 -8.29
N LEU A 748 25.59 14.59 -7.22
CA LEU A 748 25.70 14.00 -5.89
C LEU A 748 24.76 12.79 -5.78
N ILE A 749 25.24 11.70 -5.18
CA ILE A 749 24.47 10.49 -4.96
C ILE A 749 24.63 10.07 -3.49
N VAL A 750 23.51 9.96 -2.78
CA VAL A 750 23.47 9.42 -1.41
C VAL A 750 22.68 8.12 -1.42
N LEU A 751 23.41 7.00 -1.36
CA LEU A 751 22.81 5.67 -1.23
C LEU A 751 22.98 5.18 0.21
N ALA A 752 21.93 5.31 1.01
CA ALA A 752 21.86 4.79 2.38
C ALA A 752 21.15 3.42 2.38
N GLU A 753 21.73 2.43 3.06
CA GLU A 753 21.15 1.09 3.20
C GLU A 753 21.26 0.63 4.66
N TRP A 754 20.23 -0.08 5.14
CA TRP A 754 20.34 -0.91 6.34
C TRP A 754 21.39 -1.98 6.06
N LYS A 755 22.49 -1.94 6.80
CA LYS A 755 23.68 -2.74 6.50
C LYS A 755 24.47 -3.03 7.78
N PRO A 756 24.27 -4.21 8.39
CA PRO A 756 25.12 -4.64 9.50
C PRO A 756 26.58 -4.85 9.05
N PRO A 757 27.54 -5.00 9.99
CA PRO A 757 28.92 -5.36 9.66
C PRO A 757 28.97 -6.56 8.71
N VAL A 758 29.83 -6.46 7.68
CA VAL A 758 29.89 -7.46 6.60
C VAL A 758 30.81 -8.65 6.88
N TYR A 759 31.63 -8.56 7.94
CA TYR A 759 32.56 -9.61 8.33
C TYR A 759 32.24 -10.12 9.74
N ASP A 760 32.63 -11.37 10.00
CA ASP A 760 32.58 -11.96 11.34
C ASP A 760 33.68 -11.35 12.22
N ASN A 761 33.30 -10.36 13.03
CA ASN A 761 34.21 -9.68 13.95
C ASN A 761 34.47 -10.49 15.23
N ASP A 762 33.76 -11.59 15.46
CA ASP A 762 33.90 -12.43 16.66
C ASP A 762 34.78 -13.66 16.40
N GLY A 763 34.52 -14.38 15.30
CA GLY A 763 35.25 -15.57 14.86
C GLY A 763 36.43 -15.29 13.92
N GLY A 764 36.41 -14.14 13.23
CA GLY A 764 37.46 -13.70 12.30
C GLY A 764 37.32 -14.27 10.89
N ILE A 765 38.09 -13.69 9.97
CA ILE A 765 38.04 -13.96 8.53
C ILE A 765 39.28 -14.70 8.02
N VAL A 766 39.13 -15.30 6.86
CA VAL A 766 40.17 -16.02 6.11
C VAL A 766 40.55 -15.22 4.87
N LEU A 767 41.84 -15.05 4.64
CA LEU A 767 42.38 -14.32 3.50
C LEU A 767 43.19 -15.21 2.56
N VAL A 768 43.22 -14.83 1.29
CA VAL A 768 44.14 -15.35 0.27
C VAL A 768 44.93 -14.21 -0.36
N THR A 769 46.15 -14.44 -0.79
CA THR A 769 46.93 -13.45 -1.53
C THR A 769 46.52 -13.45 -3.01
N ALA A 770 46.12 -12.30 -3.51
CA ALA A 770 45.79 -12.11 -4.92
C ALA A 770 47.04 -12.04 -5.80
N THR A 771 46.93 -12.57 -7.00
CA THR A 771 47.89 -12.33 -8.10
C THR A 771 47.74 -10.91 -8.65
N THR A 772 46.53 -10.35 -8.63
CA THR A 772 46.27 -8.95 -8.96
C THR A 772 47.03 -8.00 -8.03
N ARG A 773 47.88 -7.14 -8.60
CA ARG A 773 48.65 -6.12 -7.87
C ARG A 773 47.83 -4.86 -7.68
N ARG A 774 48.10 -4.15 -6.58
CA ARG A 774 47.43 -2.89 -6.26
C ARG A 774 47.91 -1.76 -7.17
N ASN A 775 47.03 -0.80 -7.48
CA ASN A 775 47.35 0.33 -8.34
C ASN A 775 48.55 1.13 -7.79
N SER A 776 49.48 1.44 -8.68
CA SER A 776 50.56 2.39 -8.40
C SER A 776 50.06 3.82 -8.53
N PRO A 777 50.59 4.78 -7.74
CA PRO A 777 50.43 6.21 -8.00
C PRO A 777 50.78 6.63 -9.45
N ASN A 778 51.62 5.87 -10.15
CA ASN A 778 51.94 6.10 -11.57
C ASN A 778 50.80 5.78 -12.55
N ASN A 779 49.77 5.07 -12.10
CA ASN A 779 48.63 4.66 -12.93
C ASN A 779 47.35 5.34 -12.47
N LEU A 780 46.92 5.04 -11.24
CA LEU A 780 45.75 5.62 -10.61
C LEU A 780 45.97 5.56 -9.10
N ASP A 781 46.33 6.71 -8.52
CA ASP A 781 46.70 6.78 -7.11
C ASP A 781 45.52 6.45 -6.19
N SER A 782 45.71 5.42 -5.36
CA SER A 782 44.75 4.96 -4.36
C SER A 782 44.42 6.01 -3.29
N LYS A 783 45.18 7.11 -3.19
CA LYS A 783 44.84 8.26 -2.33
C LYS A 783 43.63 9.04 -2.83
N ILE A 784 43.34 8.97 -4.13
CA ILE A 784 42.09 9.47 -4.69
C ILE A 784 41.03 8.39 -4.45
N HIS A 785 40.01 8.68 -3.65
CA HIS A 785 38.96 7.71 -3.37
C HIS A 785 37.95 7.69 -4.53
N HIS A 786 38.32 6.99 -5.61
CA HIS A 786 37.63 6.97 -6.91
C HIS A 786 36.73 5.73 -7.09
N ASN A 787 35.80 5.77 -8.05
CA ASN A 787 34.91 4.61 -8.34
C ASN A 787 35.50 3.56 -9.31
N ASN A 788 36.73 3.76 -9.80
CA ASN A 788 37.41 2.81 -10.70
C ASN A 788 37.93 1.56 -9.95
N LEU A 789 37.03 0.70 -9.50
CA LEU A 789 37.30 -0.42 -8.58
C LEU A 789 37.53 -1.77 -9.29
N LEU A 790 37.69 -1.80 -10.63
CA LEU A 790 37.88 -3.06 -11.35
C LEU A 790 39.11 -3.84 -10.87
N ASN A 791 40.20 -3.15 -10.53
CA ASN A 791 41.40 -3.75 -9.93
C ASN A 791 41.07 -4.51 -8.63
N ASN A 792 40.31 -3.89 -7.73
CA ASN A 792 39.87 -4.47 -6.48
C ASN A 792 38.87 -5.63 -6.70
N ILE A 793 37.95 -5.49 -7.65
CA ILE A 793 36.97 -6.53 -7.99
C ILE A 793 37.66 -7.79 -8.52
N LEU A 794 38.72 -7.65 -9.34
CA LEU A 794 39.50 -8.80 -9.82
C LEU A 794 40.13 -9.58 -8.66
N ALA A 795 40.72 -8.88 -7.68
CA ALA A 795 41.22 -9.52 -6.46
C ALA A 795 40.10 -10.19 -5.64
N LYS A 796 38.90 -9.58 -5.57
CA LYS A 796 37.73 -10.20 -4.90
C LYS A 796 37.23 -11.45 -5.64
N ILE A 797 37.33 -11.50 -6.96
CA ILE A 797 37.02 -12.71 -7.74
C ILE A 797 38.00 -13.83 -7.37
N GLU A 798 39.29 -13.52 -7.20
CA GLU A 798 40.29 -14.51 -6.78
C GLU A 798 39.97 -15.09 -5.39
N SER A 799 39.58 -14.28 -4.40
CA SER A 799 39.16 -14.78 -3.08
C SER A 799 37.87 -15.60 -3.11
N ASN A 800 36.88 -15.17 -3.91
CA ASN A 800 35.66 -15.95 -4.11
C ASN A 800 35.97 -17.33 -4.71
N ASN A 801 36.85 -17.40 -5.71
CA ASN A 801 37.27 -18.68 -6.32
C ASN A 801 38.05 -19.57 -5.34
N ALA A 802 38.75 -18.97 -4.38
CA ALA A 802 39.41 -19.67 -3.29
C ALA A 802 38.47 -20.02 -2.12
N ASN A 803 37.19 -19.61 -2.17
CA ASN A 803 36.19 -19.76 -1.11
C ASN A 803 36.65 -19.17 0.24
N VAL A 804 37.22 -17.96 0.20
CA VAL A 804 37.63 -17.21 1.39
C VAL A 804 37.04 -15.79 1.39
N ASP A 805 37.14 -15.09 2.52
CA ASP A 805 36.40 -13.85 2.77
C ASP A 805 36.92 -12.64 2.00
N ASP A 806 38.24 -12.48 1.88
CA ASP A 806 38.85 -11.36 1.15
C ASP A 806 40.26 -11.70 0.64
N ALA A 807 40.81 -10.81 -0.20
CA ALA A 807 42.11 -11.01 -0.83
C ALA A 807 43.13 -9.95 -0.41
N ILE A 808 44.32 -10.37 0.04
CA ILE A 808 45.49 -9.51 0.26
C ILE A 808 46.08 -9.11 -1.09
N MET A 809 46.26 -7.82 -1.31
CA MET A 809 46.87 -7.26 -2.52
C MET A 809 48.29 -6.76 -2.21
N LEU A 810 49.22 -7.10 -3.10
CA LEU A 810 50.62 -6.67 -3.00
C LEU A 810 50.89 -5.44 -3.86
N ASP A 811 51.87 -4.64 -3.44
CA ASP A 811 52.46 -3.56 -4.24
C ASP A 811 53.31 -4.12 -5.39
N LYS A 812 53.79 -3.23 -6.26
CA LYS A 812 54.60 -3.60 -7.43
C LYS A 812 55.93 -4.27 -7.09
N ASP A 813 56.45 -4.10 -5.88
CA ASP A 813 57.73 -4.65 -5.42
C ASP A 813 57.51 -5.93 -4.57
N GLY A 814 56.27 -6.37 -4.38
CA GLY A 814 55.92 -7.60 -3.67
C GLY A 814 55.69 -7.46 -2.17
N PHE A 815 55.58 -6.23 -1.64
CA PHE A 815 55.19 -6.01 -0.24
C PHE A 815 53.67 -5.89 -0.10
N VAL A 816 53.15 -6.19 1.09
CA VAL A 816 51.70 -6.10 1.35
C VAL A 816 51.26 -4.64 1.32
N SER A 817 50.16 -4.35 0.63
CA SER A 817 49.59 -3.00 0.53
C SER A 817 48.31 -2.85 1.37
N GLU A 818 47.26 -3.55 0.97
CA GLU A 818 45.95 -3.62 1.63
C GLU A 818 45.23 -4.88 1.15
N THR A 819 43.99 -5.11 1.56
CA THR A 819 43.12 -6.09 0.90
C THR A 819 42.33 -5.43 -0.23
N ASN A 820 41.51 -6.19 -0.97
CA ASN A 820 40.65 -5.60 -1.99
C ASN A 820 39.64 -4.56 -1.45
N ALA A 821 39.33 -4.54 -0.15
CA ALA A 821 38.33 -3.61 0.41
C ALA A 821 38.75 -2.88 1.70
N THR A 822 39.85 -3.29 2.36
CA THR A 822 40.21 -2.83 3.71
C THR A 822 41.72 -2.71 3.90
N ASN A 823 42.18 -1.80 4.77
CA ASN A 823 43.59 -1.78 5.19
C ASN A 823 43.90 -2.96 6.12
N ILE A 824 45.17 -3.29 6.33
CA ILE A 824 45.60 -4.48 7.10
C ILE A 824 46.70 -4.16 8.11
N PHE A 825 46.62 -4.80 9.28
CA PHE A 825 47.55 -4.66 10.39
C PHE A 825 48.00 -6.03 10.89
N MET A 826 49.17 -6.08 11.52
CA MET A 826 49.66 -7.26 12.24
C MET A 826 50.21 -6.90 13.61
N VAL A 827 50.23 -7.87 14.51
CA VAL A 827 50.98 -7.83 15.77
C VAL A 827 52.17 -8.77 15.66
N LYS A 828 53.34 -8.28 16.06
CA LYS A 828 54.52 -9.13 16.24
C LYS A 828 55.33 -8.65 17.43
N LYS A 829 55.57 -9.54 18.41
CA LYS A 829 56.36 -9.24 19.61
C LYS A 829 55.88 -7.95 20.29
N ASP A 830 54.57 -7.89 20.56
CA ASP A 830 53.88 -6.76 21.22
C ASP A 830 53.96 -5.41 20.49
N ARG A 831 54.27 -5.42 19.19
CA ARG A 831 54.25 -4.24 18.32
C ARG A 831 53.15 -4.37 17.29
N VAL A 832 52.41 -3.29 17.05
CA VAL A 832 51.40 -3.19 16.00
C VAL A 832 52.05 -2.58 14.77
N LEU A 833 51.96 -3.27 13.63
CA LEU A 833 52.53 -2.84 12.37
C LEU A 833 51.46 -2.76 11.28
N THR A 834 51.60 -1.78 10.38
CA THR A 834 50.79 -1.64 9.17
C THR A 834 51.67 -1.22 7.99
N PRO A 835 51.34 -1.62 6.75
CA PRO A 835 51.96 -1.07 5.56
C PRO A 835 51.88 0.45 5.49
N HIS A 836 52.88 1.10 4.90
CA HIS A 836 52.80 2.50 4.48
C HIS A 836 51.68 2.70 3.46
N ALA A 837 51.07 3.90 3.47
CA ALA A 837 50.05 4.31 2.51
C ALA A 837 50.61 4.68 1.12
N ASP A 838 51.57 3.90 0.63
CA ASP A 838 52.21 4.11 -0.67
C ASP A 838 51.32 3.62 -1.82
N TYR A 839 50.71 2.44 -1.65
CA TYR A 839 49.88 1.75 -2.66
C TYR A 839 48.43 1.51 -2.20
N CYS A 840 48.04 1.99 -1.01
CA CYS A 840 46.70 1.81 -0.46
C CYS A 840 46.00 3.14 -0.17
N LEU A 841 44.69 3.08 0.05
CA LEU A 841 43.94 4.24 0.51
C LEU A 841 44.35 4.54 1.97
N PRO A 842 44.69 5.79 2.33
CA PRO A 842 44.85 6.19 3.72
C PRO A 842 43.45 6.20 4.39
N GLY A 843 43.01 5.04 4.85
CA GLY A 843 41.68 4.84 5.41
C GLY A 843 41.45 5.66 6.69
N ILE A 844 40.26 6.23 6.83
CA ILE A 844 39.86 6.95 8.06
C ILE A 844 39.76 5.98 9.25
N THR A 845 39.25 4.76 9.02
CA THR A 845 39.28 3.69 10.05
C THR A 845 40.71 3.30 10.41
N ARG A 846 41.62 3.21 9.43
CA ARG A 846 43.05 2.95 9.66
C ARG A 846 43.66 4.02 10.56
N ALA A 847 43.48 5.30 10.21
CA ALA A 847 43.97 6.42 11.01
C ALA A 847 43.39 6.40 12.44
N THR A 848 42.08 6.15 12.57
CA THR A 848 41.41 6.02 13.86
C THR A 848 41.99 4.88 14.71
N VAL A 849 42.24 3.71 14.10
CA VAL A 849 42.82 2.56 14.80
C VAL A 849 44.27 2.85 15.21
N MET A 850 45.05 3.54 14.38
CA MET A 850 46.41 3.96 14.75
C MET A 850 46.42 4.88 15.97
N GLU A 851 45.49 5.84 16.05
CA GLU A 851 45.30 6.68 17.24
C GLU A 851 44.96 5.83 18.47
N LEU A 852 44.07 4.84 18.32
CA LEU A 852 43.70 3.92 19.39
C LEU A 852 44.86 3.03 19.85
N VAL A 853 45.70 2.55 18.93
CA VAL A 853 46.91 1.76 19.26
C VAL A 853 47.82 2.55 20.20
N VAL A 854 48.10 3.81 19.86
CA VAL A 854 48.92 4.69 20.71
C VAL A 854 48.22 4.97 22.05
N LYS A 855 46.92 5.24 22.04
CA LYS A 855 46.12 5.51 23.25
C LYS A 855 46.05 4.32 24.21
N GLU A 856 46.02 3.09 23.67
CA GLU A 856 46.03 1.85 24.44
C GLU A 856 47.45 1.44 24.90
N ASN A 857 48.45 2.29 24.64
CA ASN A 857 49.87 2.14 25.00
C ASN A 857 50.60 1.01 24.26
N PHE A 858 50.21 0.72 23.01
CA PHE A 858 50.96 -0.17 22.12
C PHE A 858 51.93 0.62 21.25
N ILE A 859 53.03 -0.02 20.85
CA ILE A 859 53.99 0.56 19.90
C ILE A 859 53.42 0.39 18.49
N LEU A 860 53.18 1.50 17.81
CA LEU A 860 52.77 1.54 16.40
C LEU A 860 54.00 1.75 15.50
N GLU A 861 54.11 0.95 14.44
CA GLU A 861 55.14 1.07 13.43
C GLU A 861 54.56 0.97 12.02
N GLU A 862 54.65 2.05 11.24
CA GLU A 862 54.38 2.01 9.80
C GLU A 862 55.66 1.67 9.06
N ARG A 863 55.64 0.60 8.24
CA ARG A 863 56.76 0.23 7.37
C ARG A 863 56.34 -0.65 6.22
N ARG A 864 57.27 -0.98 5.31
CA ARG A 864 57.08 -2.06 4.34
C ARG A 864 57.10 -3.41 5.06
N ILE A 865 56.13 -4.26 4.75
CA ILE A 865 55.94 -5.57 5.40
C ILE A 865 55.80 -6.63 4.30
N SER A 866 56.64 -7.66 4.38
CA SER A 866 56.59 -8.79 3.45
C SER A 866 55.45 -9.74 3.76
N LEU A 867 55.00 -10.51 2.78
CA LEU A 867 53.94 -11.51 2.99
C LEU A 867 54.35 -12.58 4.02
N SER A 868 55.63 -12.97 4.05
CA SER A 868 56.17 -13.92 5.02
C SER A 868 56.07 -13.43 6.47
N GLU A 869 56.12 -12.12 6.70
CA GLU A 869 55.93 -11.55 8.03
C GLU A 869 54.47 -11.65 8.47
N PHE A 870 53.52 -11.41 7.56
CA PHE A 870 52.09 -11.64 7.83
C PHE A 870 51.79 -13.11 8.11
N HIS A 871 52.38 -14.04 7.37
CA HIS A 871 52.21 -15.49 7.62
C HIS A 871 52.72 -15.94 8.99
N THR A 872 53.64 -15.18 9.60
CA THR A 872 54.25 -15.49 10.90
C THR A 872 53.84 -14.52 12.00
N ALA A 873 52.84 -13.67 11.76
CA ALA A 873 52.33 -12.71 12.73
C ALA A 873 51.67 -13.43 13.93
N ASP A 874 51.69 -12.76 15.08
CA ASP A 874 51.05 -13.27 16.30
C ASP A 874 49.54 -13.00 16.26
N GLU A 875 49.13 -11.85 15.69
CA GLU A 875 47.73 -11.51 15.37
C GLU A 875 47.69 -10.72 14.05
N VAL A 876 46.58 -10.78 13.32
CA VAL A 876 46.32 -9.95 12.12
C VAL A 876 44.87 -9.47 12.16
N TRP A 877 44.61 -8.26 11.68
CA TRP A 877 43.25 -7.77 11.43
C TRP A 877 43.20 -6.84 10.23
N THR A 878 42.00 -6.63 9.70
CA THR A 878 41.73 -5.62 8.68
C THR A 878 40.89 -4.49 9.24
N THR A 879 40.94 -3.33 8.58
CA THR A 879 40.17 -2.14 8.97
C THR A 879 39.45 -1.48 7.79
N GLY A 880 38.16 -1.19 7.94
CA GLY A 880 37.38 -0.41 6.99
C GLY A 880 36.02 0.01 7.55
N THR A 881 35.32 0.95 6.90
CA THR A 881 34.04 1.46 7.43
C THR A 881 32.96 0.37 7.57
N MET A 882 32.86 -0.55 6.60
CA MET A 882 31.86 -1.62 6.60
C MET A 882 32.24 -2.81 7.48
N GLY A 883 33.52 -3.16 7.54
CA GLY A 883 34.04 -4.29 8.35
C GLY A 883 34.40 -3.92 9.78
N GLU A 884 34.56 -2.62 10.07
CA GLU A 884 35.16 -2.10 11.30
C GLU A 884 36.59 -2.62 11.47
N LEU A 885 36.85 -3.42 12.50
CA LEU A 885 38.12 -4.04 12.83
C LEU A 885 37.90 -5.56 12.86
N SER A 886 38.20 -6.21 11.73
CA SER A 886 37.89 -7.63 11.50
C SER A 886 39.14 -8.49 11.71
N PRO A 887 39.14 -9.42 12.70
CA PRO A 887 40.29 -10.29 12.95
C PRO A 887 40.55 -11.23 11.80
N VAL A 888 41.81 -11.57 11.52
CA VAL A 888 42.20 -12.54 10.50
C VAL A 888 42.83 -13.75 11.16
N VAL A 889 42.22 -14.92 10.97
CA VAL A 889 42.64 -16.17 11.63
C VAL A 889 43.48 -17.07 10.72
N LYS A 890 43.44 -16.84 9.41
CA LYS A 890 44.13 -17.67 8.42
C LYS A 890 44.47 -16.90 7.15
N ILE A 891 45.68 -17.08 6.65
CA ILE A 891 46.17 -16.47 5.40
C ILE A 891 46.82 -17.55 4.52
N ASP A 892 46.40 -17.68 3.26
CA ASP A 892 47.00 -18.62 2.29
C ASP A 892 47.10 -20.07 2.78
N GLY A 893 46.09 -20.52 3.54
CA GLY A 893 46.11 -21.86 4.13
C GLY A 893 46.81 -21.96 5.50
N ARG A 894 47.52 -20.93 5.96
CA ARG A 894 48.30 -20.92 7.20
C ARG A 894 47.53 -20.25 8.33
N VAL A 895 47.47 -20.91 9.48
CA VAL A 895 46.85 -20.38 10.70
C VAL A 895 47.70 -19.22 11.23
N ILE A 896 47.06 -18.10 11.57
CA ILE A 896 47.69 -16.95 12.20
C ILE A 896 47.57 -17.09 13.72
N GLY A 897 48.69 -16.92 14.44
CA GLY A 897 48.75 -17.17 15.88
C GLY A 897 48.20 -18.55 16.24
N GLU A 898 47.17 -18.58 17.08
CA GLU A 898 46.46 -19.81 17.49
C GLU A 898 45.16 -20.07 16.70
N GLY A 899 44.91 -19.33 15.61
CA GLY A 899 43.68 -19.43 14.81
C GLY A 899 42.44 -18.88 15.50
N LYS A 900 42.65 -17.96 16.46
CA LYS A 900 41.61 -17.28 17.23
C LYS A 900 41.93 -15.80 17.30
N VAL A 901 40.94 -14.99 17.60
CA VAL A 901 41.14 -13.55 17.81
C VAL A 901 42.04 -13.33 19.03
N GLY A 902 43.16 -12.63 18.82
CA GLY A 902 44.13 -12.38 19.88
C GLY A 902 43.74 -11.23 20.81
N PRO A 903 44.44 -11.12 21.96
CA PRO A 903 44.13 -10.15 23.01
C PRO A 903 44.31 -8.69 22.57
N VAL A 904 45.31 -8.38 21.72
CA VAL A 904 45.53 -7.00 21.24
C VAL A 904 44.39 -6.57 20.34
N THR A 905 44.03 -7.42 19.39
CA THR A 905 42.90 -7.20 18.47
C THR A 905 41.60 -6.99 19.25
N ARG A 906 41.30 -7.85 20.22
CA ARG A 906 40.08 -7.75 21.03
C ARG A 906 40.02 -6.46 21.85
N ARG A 907 41.15 -6.03 22.41
CA ARG A 907 41.27 -4.78 23.15
C ARG A 907 40.99 -3.58 22.25
N LEU A 908 41.53 -3.57 21.03
CA LEU A 908 41.29 -2.51 20.05
C LEU A 908 39.85 -2.51 19.53
N GLN A 909 39.22 -3.66 19.31
CA GLN A 909 37.79 -3.74 18.96
C GLN A 909 36.91 -3.09 20.04
N ASN A 910 37.15 -3.40 21.31
CA ASN A 910 36.41 -2.80 22.43
C ASN A 910 36.61 -1.28 22.51
N ALA A 911 37.85 -0.81 22.32
CA ALA A 911 38.15 0.62 22.28
C ALA A 911 37.48 1.32 21.09
N TYR A 912 37.48 0.69 19.92
CA TYR A 912 36.81 1.20 18.71
C TYR A 912 35.30 1.30 18.90
N LYS A 913 34.65 0.25 19.41
CA LYS A 913 33.21 0.23 19.72
C LYS A 913 32.81 1.35 20.68
N LYS A 914 33.60 1.55 21.75
CA LYS A 914 33.37 2.63 22.72
C LYS A 914 33.50 4.01 22.06
N LEU A 915 34.44 4.18 21.14
CA LEU A 915 34.63 5.43 20.41
C LEU A 915 33.47 5.72 19.44
N THR A 916 33.04 4.73 18.66
CA THR A 916 31.94 4.86 17.69
C THR A 916 30.61 5.17 18.37
N ASP A 917 30.36 4.62 19.55
CA ASP A 917 29.16 4.93 20.35
C ASP A 917 29.11 6.40 20.82
N GLY A 918 30.28 6.97 21.12
CA GLY A 918 30.39 8.29 21.74
C GLY A 918 30.52 9.44 20.74
N SER A 919 31.04 9.20 19.54
CA SER A 919 31.50 10.25 18.63
C SER A 919 30.80 10.24 17.28
N GLY A 920 30.97 11.32 16.51
CA GLY A 920 30.32 11.53 15.21
C GLY A 920 29.42 12.76 15.20
N VAL A 921 29.00 13.15 14.00
CA VAL A 921 28.11 14.29 13.79
C VAL A 921 26.66 13.82 14.00
N PRO A 922 25.89 14.43 14.91
CA PRO A 922 24.51 14.02 15.18
C PRO A 922 23.62 14.27 13.96
N ILE A 923 22.75 13.32 13.66
CA ILE A 923 21.70 13.49 12.66
C ILE A 923 20.68 14.48 13.24
N PRO A 924 20.30 15.57 12.52
CA PRO A 924 19.23 16.47 12.93
C PRO A 924 17.94 15.69 13.23
N THR A 925 17.10 16.22 14.12
CA THR A 925 15.82 15.61 14.59
C THR A 925 15.95 14.24 15.29
N TYR A 926 17.14 13.63 15.35
CA TYR A 926 17.32 12.34 16.04
C TYR A 926 16.92 12.39 17.53
N GLN A 927 17.13 13.50 18.24
CA GLN A 927 16.67 13.61 19.63
C GLN A 927 15.13 13.72 19.74
N GLU A 928 14.48 14.35 18.77
CA GLU A 928 13.02 14.42 18.69
C GLU A 928 12.45 13.02 18.45
N VAL A 929 13.08 12.23 17.56
CA VAL A 929 12.72 10.83 17.25
C VAL A 929 13.10 9.87 18.38
N LYS A 930 14.23 10.07 19.06
CA LYS A 930 14.65 9.24 20.20
C LYS A 930 13.78 9.48 21.44
N ASN A 931 13.28 10.71 21.63
CA ASN A 931 12.28 11.01 22.64
C ASN A 931 10.87 10.48 22.26
N LEU A 932 10.73 9.96 21.03
CA LEU A 932 9.57 9.22 20.53
C LEU A 932 9.78 7.69 20.57
N GLU A 933 10.90 7.17 21.11
CA GLU A 933 11.10 5.72 21.21
C GLU A 933 10.22 5.03 22.29
N PRO A 934 9.86 3.77 22.05
CA PRO A 934 8.53 3.24 22.31
C PRO A 934 8.39 2.75 23.75
N CYS A 935 7.36 3.20 24.46
CA CYS A 935 6.91 2.47 25.65
C CYS A 935 6.39 1.10 25.21
N VAL A 936 7.13 0.06 25.61
CA VAL A 936 6.86 -1.38 25.50
C VAL A 936 5.41 -1.79 25.75
#